data_AF-A0A444RL88-F1
#
_entry.id   AF-A0A444RL88-F1
#
_cell.length_a   1.000
_cell.length_b   1.000
_cell.length_c   1.000
_cell.angle_alpha   90.00
_cell.angle_beta   90.00
_cell.angle_gamma   90.00
#
_symmetry.space_group_name_H-M   'P 1'
#
loop_
_entity.id
_entity.type
_entity.pdbx_description
1 polymer ?
#
loop_
_entity_poly.entity_id
_entity_poly.type
_entity_poly.pdbx_seq_one_letter_code
_entity_poly.pdbx_strand_id
1 'polypeptide(L)'
;MPSGSRNFGEPPAHCGRDCIEDIYGPRTPYKHEWPTRVDHAYDEEPEKWVQSACVLCSNGCGLDIGVKDGKVVGVRGRASDRVNKGRLGPKGLHGWKGINSPDRLQHPLIRRNGKLERATWDEAMGLIVERSKSLMERLTSHSIAFYTSGQLFLEEYYALALVGKAGLHTLHMDGNTRLCTATAAASMRESFGSDGQPGSYTDIDYTDCLFFVGHNMAATQTVLWSRVLDRLEGPDPPQLIVVDPRLSETARRATVHLSPRIGTNMALLNGIQHLMFKNKWYNQDWLGKHVVGFKDLEQTVKDYTPEIVERITGVPVKDLQKAAEILGKTKSLLSTALQGVYQSNQATASACQINNINLLRGLIGKPGSGVLQMNGQPTAQNNREAGCDGEFPGFRNHLNPDHMEELARLWNIEHIQVPHWNEPTHVQNLLNFMEDGSIRMLWISGTNPLVSLPNLPRVRKILTSSSLLVVCQDIYLTETAAVADVVLPAAQWGEKTGCFTNVDRTVHLSHKAVEPPGEAKSDLDIFMDYGRRMGFQDKDGQSLFPFKDAADVFEAWKRVSKGRPCDYSGLSYEKLSGGSGLQWPCNEANPTGTERLFTDGKFFTDLDVCESFGHDLETGAPYSKEAYSGMNPAGRAILKSCHYFEPMEGADETYPFRLSTGRNVFHFHTRTKTGRAKSLQKACPEPEVRIASEDAEKLDIQTGDMVIVRSRRGAVEVRARVGGTKVGQVFLPFHFGYWDGKDGRARAANELTVERWDPISKQPTFKAGAVRIEKVTDTGKINVPEPQSAAEVEASNKSAHTSMAAEYSMRKRQLEEWLGEAYESIKHLSEIYGDLIPDLVHDLEIEAGLRVLRRIAEGMRRRFETYIRELGEDSQRGSKKAEKLRDALFPSRDSQRSPYEVMETLQALHVYLAHIDGGLTALVPVSQAMWYQGFYDAVVEGKRSLSRMEAWVNQQIKVRAPQTLLVPAWKGVEDEEGGGAGI
;
A
#
# COMPACT_ATOMS: atom_id res chain seq x y z
N MET A 1 31.68 26.82 -32.47
CA MET A 1 31.69 25.37 -32.20
C MET A 1 33.01 25.01 -31.53
N PRO A 2 33.01 24.49 -30.30
CA PRO A 2 34.06 23.62 -29.82
C PRO A 2 33.65 22.17 -30.05
N SER A 3 34.44 21.48 -30.86
CA SER A 3 34.40 20.05 -31.12
C SER A 3 34.69 19.26 -29.84
N GLY A 4 33.71 18.49 -29.37
CA GLY A 4 33.87 17.61 -28.21
C GLY A 4 32.56 17.05 -27.66
N SER A 5 31.56 16.77 -28.51
CA SER A 5 30.38 16.03 -28.05
C SER A 5 30.77 14.56 -27.84
N ARG A 6 31.32 14.22 -26.67
CA ARG A 6 31.27 12.82 -26.22
C ARG A 6 29.80 12.44 -26.19
N ASN A 7 29.47 11.40 -26.96
CA ASN A 7 28.10 10.91 -27.11
C ASN A 7 27.49 10.61 -25.74
N PHE A 8 26.40 11.30 -25.39
CA PHE A 8 25.73 11.12 -24.10
C PHE A 8 25.25 9.66 -23.93
N GLY A 9 25.42 9.10 -22.73
CA GLY A 9 24.90 7.76 -22.37
C GLY A 9 25.67 6.55 -22.89
N GLU A 10 26.83 6.71 -23.57
CA GLU A 10 27.68 5.59 -24.02
C GLU A 10 28.11 4.67 -22.86
N PRO A 11 28.51 3.41 -23.18
CA PRO A 11 29.12 2.53 -22.18
C PRO A 11 30.23 3.24 -21.39
N PRO A 12 30.37 2.96 -20.08
CA PRO A 12 31.50 3.46 -19.29
C PRO A 12 32.83 3.14 -19.98
N ALA A 13 33.75 4.11 -20.02
CA ALA A 13 35.07 3.90 -20.63
C ALA A 13 35.87 2.82 -19.90
N HIS A 14 35.73 2.76 -18.58
CA HIS A 14 36.33 1.76 -17.72
C HIS A 14 35.23 1.06 -16.92
N CYS A 15 35.21 -0.26 -16.98
CA CYS A 15 34.29 -1.08 -16.19
C CYS A 15 35.03 -2.30 -15.65
N GLY A 16 34.86 -2.61 -14.37
CA GLY A 16 35.51 -3.75 -13.74
C GLY A 16 35.03 -5.11 -14.26
N ARG A 17 33.87 -5.15 -14.95
CA ARG A 17 33.29 -6.35 -15.58
C ARG A 17 32.21 -5.99 -16.60
N ASP A 18 31.97 -6.83 -17.60
CA ASP A 18 30.81 -6.69 -18.48
C ASP A 18 29.55 -7.24 -17.79
N CYS A 19 28.79 -6.35 -17.17
CA CYS A 19 27.55 -6.72 -16.48
C CYS A 19 26.32 -6.77 -17.39
N ILE A 20 26.44 -6.50 -18.69
CA ILE A 20 25.36 -6.71 -19.66
C ILE A 20 25.32 -8.17 -20.07
N GLU A 21 26.48 -8.74 -20.42
CA GLU A 21 26.61 -10.15 -20.81
C GLU A 21 26.67 -11.08 -19.58
N ASP A 22 27.43 -10.72 -18.53
CA ASP A 22 27.48 -11.47 -17.26
C ASP A 22 26.90 -10.63 -16.12
N ILE A 23 25.58 -10.68 -15.95
CA ILE A 23 24.84 -9.89 -14.96
C ILE A 23 25.38 -10.04 -13.53
N TYR A 24 25.74 -11.27 -13.14
CA TYR A 24 26.04 -11.63 -11.75
C TYR A 24 27.54 -11.60 -11.43
N GLY A 25 28.39 -11.66 -12.46
CA GLY A 25 29.84 -11.67 -12.33
C GLY A 25 30.38 -13.05 -11.94
N PRO A 26 31.72 -13.18 -11.81
CA PRO A 26 32.37 -14.42 -11.43
C PRO A 26 31.88 -14.90 -10.06
N ARG A 27 31.75 -16.22 -9.93
CA ARG A 27 31.28 -16.90 -8.73
C ARG A 27 32.36 -16.88 -7.67
N THR A 28 31.94 -16.64 -6.42
CA THR A 28 32.82 -16.67 -5.24
C THR A 28 32.21 -17.58 -4.18
N PRO A 29 32.28 -18.92 -4.38
CA PRO A 29 31.65 -19.88 -3.50
C PRO A 29 32.07 -19.72 -2.04
N TYR A 30 31.12 -19.83 -1.10
CA TYR A 30 31.38 -19.60 0.32
C TYR A 30 30.44 -20.41 1.22
N LYS A 31 30.80 -20.50 2.51
CA LYS A 31 29.99 -21.17 3.53
C LYS A 31 29.19 -20.19 4.41
N HIS A 32 29.84 -19.24 5.08
CA HIS A 32 29.17 -18.35 6.06
C HIS A 32 29.46 -16.87 5.90
N GLU A 33 30.60 -16.48 5.34
CA GLU A 33 30.89 -15.08 5.07
C GLU A 33 31.03 -14.87 3.57
N TRP A 34 30.18 -14.02 3.01
CA TRP A 34 30.22 -13.72 1.59
C TRP A 34 31.46 -12.86 1.25
N PRO A 35 32.38 -13.32 0.38
CA PRO A 35 33.64 -12.63 0.12
C PRO A 35 33.45 -11.25 -0.51
N THR A 36 34.36 -10.32 -0.27
CA THR A 36 34.33 -8.98 -0.89
C THR A 36 34.69 -9.03 -2.38
N ARG A 37 33.96 -8.26 -3.20
CA ARG A 37 34.30 -7.99 -4.61
C ARG A 37 33.87 -6.57 -4.95
N VAL A 38 34.81 -5.71 -5.35
CA VAL A 38 34.52 -4.31 -5.66
C VAL A 38 34.27 -4.13 -7.15
N ASP A 39 33.01 -3.96 -7.52
CA ASP A 39 32.60 -3.62 -8.88
C ASP A 39 32.64 -2.10 -9.06
N HIS A 40 33.13 -1.61 -10.20
CA HIS A 40 33.23 -0.18 -10.51
C HIS A 40 32.98 0.09 -12.00
N ALA A 41 32.53 1.30 -12.31
CA ALA A 41 32.35 1.79 -13.67
C ALA A 41 32.51 3.31 -13.71
N TYR A 42 33.39 3.83 -14.56
CA TYR A 42 33.65 5.26 -14.71
C TYR A 42 34.10 5.64 -16.12
N ASP A 43 33.86 6.90 -16.52
CA ASP A 43 34.31 7.47 -17.79
C ASP A 43 35.69 8.11 -17.68
N GLU A 44 36.00 8.68 -16.52
CA GLU A 44 37.23 9.39 -16.24
C GLU A 44 37.64 9.12 -14.79
N GLU A 45 38.94 9.21 -14.51
CA GLU A 45 39.46 9.06 -13.15
C GLU A 45 38.87 10.15 -12.24
N PRO A 46 38.14 9.78 -11.16
CA PRO A 46 37.52 10.77 -10.28
C PRO A 46 38.53 11.53 -9.42
N GLU A 47 38.28 12.82 -9.20
CA GLU A 47 39.05 13.65 -8.25
C GLU A 47 38.67 13.36 -6.79
N LYS A 48 37.42 12.98 -6.57
CA LYS A 48 36.91 12.58 -5.26
C LYS A 48 35.83 11.51 -5.38
N TRP A 49 35.70 10.73 -4.31
CA TRP A 49 34.69 9.71 -4.12
C TRP A 49 33.76 10.12 -2.98
N VAL A 50 32.46 10.22 -3.27
CA VAL A 50 31.44 10.68 -2.31
C VAL A 50 30.54 9.52 -1.93
N GLN A 51 30.43 9.23 -0.63
CA GLN A 51 29.63 8.11 -0.13
C GLN A 51 28.15 8.25 -0.49
N SER A 52 27.56 7.13 -0.93
CA SER A 52 26.13 6.99 -1.15
C SER A 52 25.70 5.52 -1.15
N ALA A 53 24.50 5.25 -1.64
CA ALA A 53 24.08 3.92 -2.05
C ALA A 53 23.11 3.97 -3.22
N CYS A 54 22.90 2.82 -3.87
CA CYS A 54 22.09 2.72 -5.06
C CYS A 54 20.58 2.92 -4.76
N VAL A 55 19.96 3.92 -5.39
CA VAL A 55 18.53 4.23 -5.28
C VAL A 55 17.69 3.65 -6.43
N LEU A 56 17.97 2.42 -6.85
CA LEU A 56 17.20 1.73 -7.89
C LEU A 56 16.34 0.62 -7.28
N CYS A 57 16.82 -0.62 -7.17
CA CYS A 57 16.06 -1.66 -6.46
C CYS A 57 16.19 -1.50 -4.94
N SER A 58 15.32 -2.20 -4.20
CA SER A 58 15.29 -2.28 -2.73
C SER A 58 16.49 -2.94 -2.05
N ASN A 59 17.52 -3.36 -2.80
CA ASN A 59 18.67 -4.03 -2.22
C ASN A 59 19.47 -3.09 -1.31
N GLY A 60 19.66 -1.82 -1.68
CA GLY A 60 20.43 -0.86 -0.88
C GLY A 60 21.95 -1.08 -0.95
N CYS A 61 22.51 -1.26 -2.15
CA CYS A 61 23.95 -1.48 -2.32
C CYS A 61 24.76 -0.22 -1.97
N GLY A 62 25.64 -0.28 -0.96
CA GLY A 62 26.61 0.76 -0.64
C GLY A 62 27.59 1.03 -1.79
N LEU A 63 27.78 2.31 -2.16
CA LEU A 63 28.70 2.72 -3.22
C LEU A 63 29.29 4.11 -2.94
N ASP A 64 30.34 4.47 -3.67
CA ASP A 64 30.80 5.84 -3.80
C ASP A 64 30.51 6.37 -5.20
N ILE A 65 30.16 7.66 -5.28
CA ILE A 65 29.98 8.44 -6.50
C ILE A 65 31.31 9.11 -6.84
N GLY A 66 31.85 8.84 -8.03
CA GLY A 66 33.06 9.48 -8.54
C GLY A 66 32.73 10.82 -9.17
N VAL A 67 33.39 11.89 -8.71
CA VAL A 67 33.18 13.27 -9.19
C VAL A 67 34.47 13.83 -9.77
N LYS A 68 34.34 14.53 -10.90
CA LYS A 68 35.40 15.31 -11.55
C LYS A 68 34.78 16.52 -12.24
N ASP A 69 35.41 17.69 -12.14
CA ASP A 69 34.92 18.95 -12.75
C ASP A 69 33.45 19.26 -12.39
N GLY A 70 33.06 18.96 -11.14
CA GLY A 70 31.70 19.16 -10.64
C GLY A 70 30.64 18.23 -11.24
N LYS A 71 31.03 17.18 -11.98
CA LYS A 71 30.13 16.21 -12.61
C LYS A 71 30.37 14.81 -12.09
N VAL A 72 29.31 13.99 -12.08
CA VAL A 72 29.45 12.55 -11.82
C VAL A 72 30.07 11.89 -13.04
N VAL A 73 31.20 11.22 -12.84
CA VAL A 73 31.95 10.50 -13.87
C VAL A 73 32.03 9.00 -13.63
N GLY A 74 31.50 8.50 -12.52
CA GLY A 74 31.48 7.06 -12.25
C GLY A 74 30.94 6.66 -10.89
N VAL A 75 31.00 5.36 -10.62
CA VAL A 75 30.62 4.72 -9.36
C VAL A 75 31.56 3.56 -9.03
N ARG A 76 31.72 3.26 -7.73
CA ARG A 76 32.33 2.02 -7.25
C ARG A 76 31.58 1.48 -6.05
N GLY A 77 31.44 0.18 -5.90
CA GLY A 77 30.85 -0.39 -4.69
C GLY A 77 31.76 -0.24 -3.47
N ARG A 78 31.17 -0.16 -2.28
CA ARG A 78 31.91 -0.03 -1.02
C ARG A 78 32.20 -1.42 -0.45
N ALA A 79 33.49 -1.76 -0.33
CA ALA A 79 33.94 -3.05 0.24
C ALA A 79 33.48 -3.27 1.69
N SER A 80 33.43 -2.19 2.48
CA SER A 80 33.00 -2.20 3.87
C SER A 80 31.51 -2.44 4.06
N ASP A 81 30.71 -2.36 2.99
CA ASP A 81 29.26 -2.39 3.12
C ASP A 81 28.71 -3.81 3.38
N ARG A 82 27.83 -3.94 4.38
CA ARG A 82 27.21 -5.21 4.78
C ARG A 82 26.32 -5.83 3.71
N VAL A 83 25.67 -4.99 2.90
CA VAL A 83 24.63 -5.43 1.96
C VAL A 83 25.26 -6.03 0.73
N ASN A 84 26.19 -5.31 0.09
CA ASN A 84 26.73 -5.69 -1.21
C ASN A 84 28.20 -6.10 -1.20
N LYS A 85 28.96 -5.85 -0.13
CA LYS A 85 30.39 -6.19 -0.03
C LYS A 85 31.19 -5.74 -1.27
N GLY A 86 30.89 -4.54 -1.77
CA GLY A 86 31.48 -3.94 -2.98
C GLY A 86 30.80 -4.25 -4.31
N ARG A 87 29.83 -5.17 -4.39
CA ARG A 87 29.23 -5.60 -5.66
C ARG A 87 28.16 -4.65 -6.17
N LEU A 88 28.04 -4.51 -7.48
CA LEU A 88 27.00 -3.72 -8.12
C LEU A 88 26.37 -4.49 -9.27
N GLY A 89 25.05 -4.35 -9.41
CA GLY A 89 24.30 -4.90 -10.54
C GLY A 89 24.39 -4.01 -11.78
N PRO A 90 23.84 -4.44 -12.92
CA PRO A 90 23.95 -3.70 -14.18
C PRO A 90 23.37 -2.29 -14.09
N LYS A 91 22.22 -2.18 -13.44
CA LYS A 91 21.59 -0.89 -13.15
C LYS A 91 22.46 0.02 -12.28
N GLY A 92 23.19 -0.53 -11.30
CA GLY A 92 24.09 0.24 -10.44
C GLY A 92 25.31 0.75 -11.20
N LEU A 93 25.91 -0.08 -12.05
CA LEU A 93 27.13 0.24 -12.81
C LEU A 93 26.88 1.20 -13.99
N HIS A 94 25.65 1.24 -14.53
CA HIS A 94 25.34 2.05 -15.72
C HIS A 94 24.32 3.17 -15.47
N GLY A 95 23.45 3.03 -14.47
CA GLY A 95 22.31 3.94 -14.27
C GLY A 95 22.70 5.38 -13.92
N TRP A 96 23.89 5.59 -13.34
CA TRP A 96 24.40 6.91 -12.99
C TRP A 96 24.55 7.83 -14.19
N LYS A 97 24.69 7.29 -15.41
CA LYS A 97 24.77 8.07 -16.66
C LYS A 97 23.59 9.02 -16.85
N GLY A 98 22.40 8.64 -16.36
CA GLY A 98 21.20 9.47 -16.47
C GLY A 98 21.32 10.83 -15.76
N ILE A 99 22.20 10.97 -14.77
CA ILE A 99 22.32 12.20 -13.97
C ILE A 99 22.67 13.42 -14.82
N ASN A 100 23.57 13.23 -15.79
CA ASN A 100 24.08 14.27 -16.68
C ASN A 100 23.23 14.45 -17.94
N SER A 101 22.01 13.90 -17.99
CA SER A 101 21.18 13.94 -19.19
C SER A 101 20.77 15.37 -19.56
N PRO A 102 20.87 15.76 -20.84
CA PRO A 102 20.55 17.12 -21.26
C PRO A 102 19.05 17.44 -21.15
N ASP A 103 18.19 16.43 -21.09
CA ASP A 103 16.73 16.54 -20.98
C ASP A 103 16.22 16.52 -19.51
N ARG A 104 17.12 16.74 -18.55
CA ARG A 104 16.74 17.01 -17.15
C ARG A 104 15.85 18.26 -17.08
N LEU A 105 14.86 18.23 -16.18
CA LEU A 105 14.13 19.43 -15.81
C LEU A 105 15.06 20.38 -15.06
N GLN A 106 15.16 21.62 -15.52
CA GLN A 106 16.08 22.64 -14.98
C GLN A 106 15.36 23.83 -14.34
N HIS A 107 14.11 24.09 -14.72
CA HIS A 107 13.33 25.23 -14.25
C HIS A 107 11.88 24.80 -14.02
N PRO A 108 11.14 25.45 -13.12
CA PRO A 108 9.70 25.28 -13.03
C PRO A 108 9.02 25.54 -14.37
N LEU A 109 7.97 24.77 -14.66
CA LEU A 109 7.11 24.99 -15.82
C LEU A 109 5.66 25.18 -15.34
N ILE A 110 4.94 26.11 -15.97
CA ILE A 110 3.51 26.32 -15.74
C ILE A 110 2.79 26.18 -17.07
N ARG A 111 1.65 25.50 -17.09
CA ARG A 111 0.79 25.42 -18.27
C ARG A 111 0.07 26.75 -18.49
N ARG A 112 0.41 27.44 -19.59
CA ARG A 112 -0.21 28.68 -20.04
C ARG A 112 -0.67 28.49 -21.49
N ASN A 113 -1.91 28.85 -21.79
CA ASN A 113 -2.48 28.71 -23.15
C ASN A 113 -2.28 27.29 -23.74
N GLY A 114 -2.44 26.26 -22.92
CA GLY A 114 -2.28 24.86 -23.31
C GLY A 114 -0.84 24.35 -23.34
N LYS A 115 0.18 25.19 -23.19
CA LYS A 115 1.59 24.78 -23.31
C LYS A 115 2.33 24.94 -21.98
N LEU A 116 3.24 24.01 -21.70
CA LEU A 116 4.18 24.17 -20.59
C LEU A 116 5.23 25.22 -20.96
N GLU A 117 5.22 26.33 -20.23
CA GLU A 117 6.15 27.44 -20.40
C GLU A 117 7.03 27.58 -19.15
N ARG A 118 8.28 28.03 -19.35
CA ARG A 118 9.20 28.30 -18.23
C ARG A 118 8.59 29.32 -17.27
N ALA A 119 8.73 29.05 -15.99
CA ALA A 119 8.37 29.94 -14.90
C ALA A 119 9.51 30.02 -13.87
N THR A 120 9.44 31.03 -13.02
CA THR A 120 10.28 31.13 -11.82
C THR A 120 9.71 30.27 -10.69
N TRP A 121 10.54 29.96 -9.68
CA TRP A 121 10.08 29.28 -8.46
C TRP A 121 8.98 30.06 -7.73
N ASP A 122 9.08 31.39 -7.68
CA ASP A 122 8.08 32.22 -7.02
C ASP A 122 6.73 32.20 -7.74
N GLU A 123 6.71 32.23 -9.07
CA GLU A 123 5.48 32.08 -9.84
C GLU A 123 4.85 30.70 -9.64
N ALA A 124 5.64 29.63 -9.75
CA ALA A 124 5.15 28.26 -9.67
C ALA A 124 4.64 27.92 -8.26
N MET A 125 5.45 28.18 -7.24
CA MET A 125 5.07 27.92 -5.86
C MET A 125 3.98 28.90 -5.38
N GLY A 126 4.00 30.15 -5.85
CA GLY A 126 2.95 31.13 -5.60
C GLY A 126 1.58 30.64 -6.10
N LEU A 127 1.51 30.13 -7.32
CA LEU A 127 0.29 29.54 -7.89
C LEU A 127 -0.19 28.33 -7.07
N ILE A 128 0.72 27.43 -6.70
CA ILE A 128 0.38 26.26 -5.87
C ILE A 128 -0.22 26.67 -4.52
N VAL A 129 0.40 27.64 -3.85
CA VAL A 129 -0.04 28.15 -2.54
C VAL A 129 -1.38 28.88 -2.66
N GLU A 130 -1.54 29.75 -3.66
CA GLU A 130 -2.80 30.45 -3.93
C GLU A 130 -3.94 29.46 -4.14
N ARG A 131 -3.72 28.44 -4.99
CA ARG A 131 -4.72 27.40 -5.27
C ARG A 131 -5.03 26.56 -4.04
N SER A 132 -4.01 26.18 -3.27
CA SER A 132 -4.20 25.44 -2.01
C SER A 132 -5.07 26.21 -1.04
N LYS A 133 -4.77 27.50 -0.79
CA LYS A 133 -5.56 28.35 0.11
C LYS A 133 -6.99 28.55 -0.38
N SER A 134 -7.18 28.81 -1.68
CA SER A 134 -8.52 28.95 -2.26
C SER A 134 -9.35 27.66 -2.15
N LEU A 135 -8.72 26.51 -2.33
CA LEU A 135 -9.37 25.20 -2.19
C LEU A 135 -9.75 24.91 -0.73
N MET A 136 -8.86 25.21 0.21
CA MET A 136 -9.14 25.07 1.64
C MET A 136 -10.29 25.97 2.09
N GLU A 137 -10.35 27.20 1.60
CA GLU A 137 -11.41 28.17 1.93
C GLU A 137 -12.78 27.76 1.36
N ARG A 138 -12.82 27.29 0.10
CA ARG A 138 -14.09 27.00 -0.61
C ARG A 138 -14.61 25.58 -0.40
N LEU A 139 -13.69 24.64 -0.17
CA LEU A 139 -13.97 23.25 0.10
C LEU A 139 -13.44 22.96 1.50
N THR A 140 -12.32 22.24 1.60
CA THR A 140 -11.53 21.98 2.81
C THR A 140 -10.13 21.51 2.37
N SER A 141 -9.21 21.27 3.32
CA SER A 141 -7.93 20.62 3.03
C SER A 141 -8.06 19.21 2.41
N HIS A 142 -9.22 18.57 2.56
CA HIS A 142 -9.54 17.27 1.95
C HIS A 142 -9.77 17.37 0.43
N SER A 143 -9.71 18.56 -0.14
CA SER A 143 -9.69 18.73 -1.60
C SER A 143 -8.27 18.67 -2.21
N ILE A 144 -7.25 18.51 -1.36
CA ILE A 144 -5.83 18.43 -1.76
C ILE A 144 -5.31 17.04 -1.41
N ALA A 145 -4.63 16.40 -2.36
CA ALA A 145 -4.04 15.08 -2.19
C ALA A 145 -2.59 15.00 -2.67
N PHE A 146 -1.84 14.09 -2.07
CA PHE A 146 -0.45 13.79 -2.43
C PHE A 146 -0.33 12.36 -2.92
N TYR A 147 0.33 12.18 -4.06
CA TYR A 147 0.69 10.87 -4.60
C TYR A 147 2.21 10.76 -4.78
N THR A 148 2.86 10.14 -3.81
CA THR A 148 4.33 10.06 -3.73
C THR A 148 4.90 8.75 -4.27
N SER A 149 6.18 8.48 -4.00
CA SER A 149 6.91 7.31 -4.45
C SER A 149 7.56 6.56 -3.30
N GLY A 150 8.18 5.40 -3.58
CA GLY A 150 9.16 4.74 -2.70
C GLY A 150 10.61 5.08 -3.06
N GLN A 151 10.88 6.28 -3.59
CA GLN A 151 12.18 6.70 -4.15
C GLN A 151 12.74 8.01 -3.56
N LEU A 152 12.09 8.63 -2.57
CA LEU A 152 12.59 9.81 -1.87
C LEU A 152 13.45 9.41 -0.66
N PHE A 153 14.13 10.37 -0.05
CA PHE A 153 14.85 10.15 1.20
C PHE A 153 13.94 10.31 2.42
N LEU A 154 14.39 9.74 3.54
CA LEU A 154 13.67 9.75 4.82
C LEU A 154 13.24 11.15 5.25
N GLU A 155 14.16 12.11 5.14
CA GLU A 155 13.95 13.50 5.52
C GLU A 155 12.87 14.15 4.65
N GLU A 156 12.82 13.80 3.36
CA GLU A 156 11.83 14.28 2.41
C GLU A 156 10.44 13.71 2.74
N TYR A 157 10.36 12.43 3.11
CA TYR A 157 9.11 11.85 3.58
C TYR A 157 8.66 12.44 4.90
N TYR A 158 9.55 12.65 5.86
CA TYR A 158 9.15 13.24 7.13
C TYR A 158 8.65 14.68 6.95
N ALA A 159 9.29 15.48 6.10
CA ALA A 159 8.77 16.80 5.71
C ALA A 159 7.40 16.71 5.02
N LEU A 160 7.20 15.74 4.13
CA LEU A 160 5.90 15.50 3.49
C LEU A 160 4.81 15.08 4.50
N ALA A 161 5.16 14.26 5.50
CA ALA A 161 4.25 13.90 6.59
C ALA A 161 3.83 15.14 7.40
N LEU A 162 4.76 16.06 7.67
CA LEU A 162 4.44 17.35 8.29
C LEU A 162 3.53 18.20 7.39
N VAL A 163 3.79 18.28 6.08
CA VAL A 163 2.94 19.03 5.14
C VAL A 163 1.51 18.51 5.16
N GLY A 164 1.31 17.20 4.97
CA GLY A 164 -0.02 16.63 4.83
C GLY A 164 -0.73 16.38 6.17
N LYS A 165 -0.09 15.65 7.09
CA LYS A 165 -0.75 15.23 8.34
C LYS A 165 -0.76 16.31 9.41
N ALA A 166 0.33 17.07 9.57
CA ALA A 166 0.42 18.10 10.60
C ALA A 166 0.02 19.51 10.12
N GLY A 167 0.20 19.83 8.83
CA GLY A 167 -0.09 21.15 8.28
C GLY A 167 -1.49 21.24 7.67
N LEU A 168 -1.83 20.31 6.78
CA LEU A 168 -3.14 20.25 6.12
C LEU A 168 -4.18 19.45 6.90
N HIS A 169 -3.75 18.65 7.89
CA HIS A 169 -4.59 17.72 8.64
C HIS A 169 -5.43 16.82 7.71
N THR A 170 -4.81 16.26 6.67
CA THR A 170 -5.49 15.44 5.65
C THR A 170 -5.05 13.98 5.69
N LEU A 171 -6.00 13.09 5.40
CA LEU A 171 -5.77 11.66 5.15
C LEU A 171 -5.38 11.33 3.70
N HIS A 172 -5.42 12.33 2.81
CA HIS A 172 -5.29 12.12 1.36
C HIS A 172 -3.84 12.09 0.89
N MET A 173 -3.09 11.14 1.45
CA MET A 173 -1.71 10.86 1.08
C MET A 173 -1.58 9.37 0.79
N ASP A 174 -1.04 9.05 -0.37
CA ASP A 174 -0.63 7.68 -0.71
C ASP A 174 0.58 7.74 -1.64
N GLY A 175 1.13 6.60 -2.01
CA GLY A 175 2.23 6.55 -2.96
C GLY A 175 2.22 5.32 -3.83
N ASN A 176 3.14 5.26 -4.79
CA ASN A 176 3.33 4.05 -5.60
C ASN A 176 3.86 2.85 -4.79
N THR A 177 4.21 3.04 -3.51
CA THR A 177 4.41 1.98 -2.52
C THR A 177 3.12 1.18 -2.32
N ARG A 178 1.94 1.79 -2.46
CA ARG A 178 0.64 1.09 -2.57
C ARG A 178 0.64 0.03 -3.66
N LEU A 179 1.25 0.34 -4.80
CA LEU A 179 1.31 -0.53 -5.97
C LEU A 179 2.31 -1.67 -5.82
N CYS A 180 3.16 -1.63 -4.79
CA CYS A 180 4.34 -2.48 -4.72
C CYS A 180 4.49 -3.23 -3.38
N THR A 181 4.43 -2.54 -2.26
CA THR A 181 4.86 -3.04 -0.94
C THR A 181 3.76 -2.99 0.13
N ALA A 182 2.56 -2.52 -0.21
CA ALA A 182 1.46 -2.43 0.76
C ALA A 182 1.09 -3.80 1.34
N THR A 183 1.09 -4.85 0.51
CA THR A 183 0.86 -6.22 0.96
C THR A 183 1.97 -6.72 1.89
N ALA A 184 3.23 -6.33 1.64
CA ALA A 184 4.34 -6.68 2.53
C ALA A 184 4.10 -6.12 3.94
N ALA A 185 3.79 -4.83 4.04
CA ALA A 185 3.49 -4.16 5.31
C ALA A 185 2.24 -4.74 5.99
N ALA A 186 1.15 -4.92 5.25
CA ALA A 186 -0.08 -5.51 5.77
C ALA A 186 0.20 -6.91 6.35
N SER A 187 0.89 -7.79 5.62
CA SER A 187 1.19 -9.14 6.11
C SER A 187 2.06 -9.16 7.36
N MET A 188 2.96 -8.18 7.50
CA MET A 188 3.81 -8.04 8.70
C MET A 188 2.97 -7.59 9.90
N ARG A 189 2.08 -6.62 9.73
CA ARG A 189 1.13 -6.22 10.77
C ARG A 189 0.20 -7.36 11.20
N GLU A 190 -0.35 -8.10 10.23
CA GLU A 190 -1.25 -9.22 10.52
C GLU A 190 -0.58 -10.36 11.29
N SER A 191 0.69 -10.66 11.00
CA SER A 191 1.39 -11.79 11.63
C SER A 191 2.22 -11.42 12.87
N PHE A 192 2.80 -10.21 12.89
CA PHE A 192 3.80 -9.78 13.88
C PHE A 192 3.44 -8.48 14.61
N GLY A 193 2.28 -7.88 14.28
CA GLY A 193 1.74 -6.69 14.94
C GLY A 193 2.28 -5.35 14.43
N SER A 194 3.40 -5.33 13.69
CA SER A 194 3.94 -4.13 13.04
C SER A 194 4.79 -4.49 11.82
N ASP A 195 4.97 -3.58 10.88
CA ASP A 195 5.97 -3.69 9.82
C ASP A 195 7.39 -3.74 10.42
N GLY A 196 8.30 -4.38 9.68
CA GLY A 196 9.66 -4.64 10.11
C GLY A 196 10.07 -6.06 9.78
N GLN A 197 10.98 -6.18 8.81
CA GLN A 197 11.42 -7.46 8.30
C GLN A 197 12.19 -8.25 9.37
N PRO A 198 11.70 -9.43 9.79
CA PRO A 198 12.33 -10.15 10.89
C PRO A 198 13.69 -10.76 10.55
N GLY A 199 13.87 -11.14 9.28
CA GLY A 199 15.12 -11.70 8.78
C GLY A 199 16.17 -10.62 8.46
N SER A 200 17.35 -11.10 8.10
CA SER A 200 18.41 -10.30 7.52
C SER A 200 18.96 -10.93 6.23
N TYR A 201 19.58 -10.12 5.37
CA TYR A 201 20.35 -10.63 4.24
C TYR A 201 21.47 -11.58 4.65
N THR A 202 22.01 -11.48 5.87
CA THR A 202 22.98 -12.45 6.37
C THR A 202 22.38 -13.84 6.59
N ASP A 203 21.05 -13.99 6.68
CA ASP A 203 20.41 -15.30 6.78
C ASP A 203 20.63 -16.17 5.53
N ILE A 204 20.90 -15.57 4.37
CA ILE A 204 21.28 -16.31 3.17
C ILE A 204 22.54 -17.13 3.42
N ASP A 205 23.46 -16.62 4.23
CA ASP A 205 24.75 -17.26 4.47
C ASP A 205 24.63 -18.50 5.37
N TYR A 206 23.65 -18.52 6.26
CA TYR A 206 23.53 -19.56 7.28
C TYR A 206 22.42 -20.56 6.99
N THR A 207 21.49 -20.25 6.08
CA THR A 207 20.29 -21.08 5.93
C THR A 207 20.57 -22.41 5.22
N ASP A 208 19.87 -23.46 5.66
CA ASP A 208 19.72 -24.76 5.01
C ASP A 208 18.62 -24.75 3.92
N CYS A 209 17.70 -23.78 3.94
CA CYS A 209 16.59 -23.71 3.00
C CYS A 209 16.19 -22.28 2.66
N LEU A 210 16.16 -21.98 1.37
CA LEU A 210 15.62 -20.76 0.77
C LEU A 210 14.26 -21.05 0.17
N PHE A 211 13.22 -20.34 0.60
CA PHE A 211 11.86 -20.47 0.07
C PHE A 211 11.40 -19.17 -0.59
N PHE A 212 11.40 -19.13 -1.91
CA PHE A 212 11.10 -17.93 -2.70
C PHE A 212 9.70 -18.05 -3.32
N VAL A 213 8.78 -17.16 -2.94
CA VAL A 213 7.38 -17.20 -3.40
C VAL A 213 7.05 -15.96 -4.22
N GLY A 214 6.74 -16.15 -5.50
CA GLY A 214 6.46 -15.03 -6.41
C GLY A 214 7.64 -14.05 -6.53
N HIS A 215 8.87 -14.54 -6.34
CA HIS A 215 10.08 -13.73 -6.25
C HIS A 215 11.15 -14.19 -7.23
N ASN A 216 11.26 -13.49 -8.36
CA ASN A 216 12.32 -13.67 -9.34
C ASN A 216 13.55 -12.81 -8.99
N MET A 217 14.24 -13.16 -7.90
CA MET A 217 15.37 -12.40 -7.36
C MET A 217 16.45 -12.11 -8.41
N ALA A 218 16.67 -13.04 -9.34
CA ALA A 218 17.60 -12.90 -10.46
C ALA A 218 17.38 -11.62 -11.29
N ALA A 219 16.12 -11.22 -11.53
CA ALA A 219 15.82 -9.99 -12.26
C ALA A 219 15.59 -8.78 -11.36
N THR A 220 15.21 -9.00 -10.10
CA THR A 220 14.71 -7.92 -9.21
C THR A 220 15.74 -7.44 -8.18
N GLN A 221 16.70 -8.27 -7.77
CA GLN A 221 17.77 -7.97 -6.81
C GLN A 221 19.05 -8.73 -7.20
N THR A 222 19.67 -8.34 -8.31
CA THR A 222 20.80 -9.07 -8.93
C THR A 222 22.01 -9.28 -8.00
N VAL A 223 22.27 -8.34 -7.10
CA VAL A 223 23.37 -8.45 -6.11
C VAL A 223 23.03 -9.47 -5.03
N LEU A 224 21.81 -9.45 -4.49
CA LEU A 224 21.35 -10.46 -3.54
C LEU A 224 21.33 -11.85 -4.18
N TRP A 225 20.87 -11.94 -5.44
CA TRP A 225 20.92 -13.18 -6.19
C TRP A 225 22.34 -13.68 -6.41
N SER A 226 23.32 -12.78 -6.60
CA SER A 226 24.73 -13.17 -6.69
C SER A 226 25.23 -13.82 -5.39
N ARG A 227 24.77 -13.34 -4.23
CA ARG A 227 25.04 -13.95 -2.92
C ARG A 227 24.41 -15.34 -2.81
N VAL A 228 23.15 -15.49 -3.25
CA VAL A 228 22.47 -16.80 -3.27
C VAL A 228 23.20 -17.79 -4.19
N LEU A 229 23.56 -17.38 -5.40
CA LEU A 229 24.30 -18.22 -6.35
C LEU A 229 25.65 -18.67 -5.76
N ASP A 230 26.40 -17.75 -5.14
CA ASP A 230 27.66 -18.08 -4.48
C ASP A 230 27.47 -19.04 -3.30
N ARG A 231 26.33 -18.95 -2.60
CA ARG A 231 25.98 -19.87 -1.52
C ARG A 231 25.60 -21.27 -2.03
N LEU A 232 24.91 -21.34 -3.17
CA LEU A 232 24.50 -22.59 -3.83
C LEU A 232 25.69 -23.35 -4.45
N GLU A 233 26.75 -22.65 -4.84
CA GLU A 233 27.98 -23.25 -5.37
C GLU A 233 29.03 -23.51 -4.28
N GLY A 234 28.80 -23.00 -3.07
CA GLY A 234 29.66 -23.18 -1.91
C GLY A 234 29.46 -24.51 -1.19
N PRO A 235 30.25 -24.76 -0.13
CA PRO A 235 30.05 -25.91 0.75
C PRO A 235 28.65 -25.88 1.40
N ASP A 236 28.06 -27.06 1.60
CA ASP A 236 26.76 -27.24 2.26
C ASP A 236 25.64 -26.37 1.67
N PRO A 237 25.34 -26.44 0.36
CA PRO A 237 24.41 -25.52 -0.28
C PRO A 237 22.98 -25.70 0.25
N PRO A 238 22.21 -24.60 0.47
CA PRO A 238 20.82 -24.69 0.88
C PRO A 238 19.97 -25.36 -0.18
N GLN A 239 18.88 -25.99 0.25
CA GLN A 239 17.78 -26.33 -0.66
C GLN A 239 17.11 -25.04 -1.13
N LEU A 240 16.82 -24.92 -2.43
CA LEU A 240 16.13 -23.77 -2.99
C LEU A 240 14.75 -24.19 -3.52
N ILE A 241 13.69 -23.71 -2.88
CA ILE A 241 12.31 -23.89 -3.35
C ILE A 241 11.85 -22.58 -3.99
N VAL A 242 11.37 -22.64 -5.23
CA VAL A 242 10.88 -21.47 -5.97
C VAL A 242 9.43 -21.70 -6.38
N VAL A 243 8.55 -20.79 -5.99
CA VAL A 243 7.17 -20.70 -6.48
C VAL A 243 7.10 -19.56 -7.51
N ASP A 244 7.06 -19.89 -8.79
CA ASP A 244 6.93 -18.92 -9.90
C ASP A 244 6.17 -19.60 -11.04
N PRO A 245 5.06 -19.05 -11.56
CA PRO A 245 4.40 -19.59 -12.74
C PRO A 245 5.34 -19.72 -13.96
N ARG A 246 6.40 -18.91 -14.02
CA ARG A 246 7.38 -18.91 -15.12
C ARG A 246 8.63 -19.70 -14.72
N LEU A 247 9.27 -20.32 -15.72
CA LEU A 247 10.63 -20.83 -15.57
C LEU A 247 11.63 -19.67 -15.68
N SER A 248 11.73 -18.88 -14.61
CA SER A 248 12.67 -17.77 -14.48
C SER A 248 14.10 -18.25 -14.19
N GLU A 249 15.10 -17.39 -14.34
CA GLU A 249 16.50 -17.71 -13.97
C GLU A 249 16.65 -18.11 -12.50
N THR A 250 15.79 -17.59 -11.64
CA THR A 250 15.69 -18.02 -10.24
C THR A 250 15.17 -19.46 -10.15
N ALA A 251 14.09 -19.78 -10.87
CA ALA A 251 13.48 -21.12 -10.87
C ALA A 251 14.39 -22.19 -11.49
N ARG A 252 15.22 -21.86 -12.49
CA ARG A 252 16.19 -22.80 -13.10
C ARG A 252 17.23 -23.33 -12.13
N ARG A 253 17.49 -22.63 -11.02
CA ARG A 253 18.42 -23.05 -9.96
C ARG A 253 17.72 -23.78 -8.81
N ALA A 254 16.40 -23.90 -8.84
CA ALA A 254 15.64 -24.46 -7.74
C ALA A 254 15.88 -25.97 -7.61
N THR A 255 16.00 -26.44 -6.37
CA THR A 255 15.82 -27.84 -6.03
C THR A 255 14.40 -28.30 -6.34
N VAL A 256 13.41 -27.45 -6.02
CA VAL A 256 11.99 -27.69 -6.35
C VAL A 256 11.40 -26.41 -6.94
N HIS A 257 10.89 -26.49 -8.17
CA HIS A 257 10.15 -25.42 -8.81
C HIS A 257 8.65 -25.74 -8.80
N LEU A 258 7.90 -25.01 -7.99
CA LEU A 258 6.43 -25.06 -8.01
C LEU A 258 5.94 -24.00 -8.99
N SER A 259 5.26 -24.43 -10.05
CA SER A 259 4.76 -23.53 -11.10
C SER A 259 3.23 -23.49 -11.11
N PRO A 260 2.61 -22.75 -10.16
CA PRO A 260 1.15 -22.68 -10.07
C PRO A 260 0.55 -21.85 -11.23
N ARG A 261 -0.72 -22.08 -11.51
CA ARG A 261 -1.55 -21.16 -12.30
C ARG A 261 -1.59 -19.79 -11.62
N ILE A 262 -1.54 -18.73 -12.41
CA ILE A 262 -1.62 -17.34 -11.91
C ILE A 262 -2.89 -17.16 -11.07
N GLY A 263 -2.75 -16.59 -9.88
CA GLY A 263 -3.85 -16.30 -8.95
C GLY A 263 -4.19 -17.43 -7.97
N THR A 264 -3.40 -18.51 -7.92
CA THR A 264 -3.68 -19.69 -7.06
C THR A 264 -2.71 -19.87 -5.89
N ASN A 265 -1.97 -18.81 -5.52
CA ASN A 265 -0.98 -18.83 -4.43
C ASN A 265 -1.57 -19.36 -3.11
N MET A 266 -2.77 -18.88 -2.75
CA MET A 266 -3.43 -19.25 -1.49
C MET A 266 -3.68 -20.76 -1.39
N ALA A 267 -4.22 -21.37 -2.44
CA ALA A 267 -4.47 -22.81 -2.48
C ALA A 267 -3.15 -23.61 -2.37
N LEU A 268 -2.09 -23.16 -3.04
CA LEU A 268 -0.78 -23.82 -2.97
C LEU A 268 -0.21 -23.78 -1.55
N LEU A 269 -0.21 -22.60 -0.92
CA LEU A 269 0.37 -22.40 0.41
C LEU A 269 -0.45 -23.10 1.50
N ASN A 270 -1.78 -23.15 1.37
CA ASN A 270 -2.63 -23.97 2.23
C ASN A 270 -2.33 -25.47 2.05
N GLY A 271 -2.07 -25.92 0.82
CA GLY A 271 -1.65 -27.30 0.54
C GLY A 271 -0.32 -27.71 1.17
N ILE A 272 0.67 -26.81 1.18
CA ILE A 272 1.94 -27.03 1.87
C ILE A 272 1.70 -27.17 3.37
N GLN A 273 0.94 -26.25 3.96
CA GLN A 273 0.65 -26.27 5.40
C GLN A 273 -0.20 -27.49 5.79
N HIS A 274 -1.18 -27.89 4.97
CA HIS A 274 -1.94 -29.14 5.14
C HIS A 274 -1.01 -30.33 5.33
N LEU A 275 0.00 -30.47 4.47
CA LEU A 275 1.00 -31.54 4.57
C LEU A 275 1.88 -31.39 5.81
N MET A 276 2.23 -30.18 6.21
CA MET A 276 2.96 -29.95 7.47
C MET A 276 2.14 -30.40 8.69
N PHE A 277 0.84 -30.07 8.76
CA PHE A 277 -0.04 -30.54 9.84
C PHE A 277 -0.22 -32.05 9.82
N LYS A 278 -0.54 -32.63 8.65
CA LYS A 278 -0.75 -34.07 8.46
C LYS A 278 0.46 -34.90 8.93
N ASN A 279 1.67 -34.41 8.67
CA ASN A 279 2.92 -35.08 9.05
C ASN A 279 3.51 -34.61 10.38
N LYS A 280 2.82 -33.72 11.11
CA LYS A 280 3.29 -33.09 12.36
C LYS A 280 4.65 -32.41 12.23
N TRP A 281 4.91 -31.80 11.08
CA TRP A 281 6.12 -31.00 10.82
C TRP A 281 5.95 -29.56 11.32
N TYR A 282 5.59 -29.41 12.59
CA TYR A 282 5.54 -28.12 13.28
C TYR A 282 6.21 -28.25 14.66
N ASN A 283 6.57 -27.12 15.26
CA ASN A 283 7.22 -27.07 16.57
C ASN A 283 6.17 -26.76 17.65
N GLN A 284 5.67 -27.81 18.30
CA GLN A 284 4.58 -27.70 19.27
C GLN A 284 4.94 -26.86 20.51
N ASP A 285 6.17 -26.97 21.02
CA ASP A 285 6.61 -26.18 22.19
C ASP A 285 6.69 -24.70 21.86
N TRP A 286 7.26 -24.36 20.70
CA TRP A 286 7.30 -22.98 20.20
C TRP A 286 5.89 -22.41 20.03
N LEU A 287 5.00 -23.16 19.38
CA LEU A 287 3.64 -22.71 19.10
C LEU A 287 2.84 -22.44 20.37
N GLY A 288 2.96 -23.30 21.39
CA GLY A 288 2.28 -23.11 22.67
C GLY A 288 2.73 -21.86 23.42
N LYS A 289 3.97 -21.41 23.21
CA LYS A 289 4.58 -20.27 23.92
C LYS A 289 4.48 -18.95 23.16
N HIS A 290 4.65 -18.98 21.84
CA HIS A 290 4.97 -17.79 21.05
C HIS A 290 3.95 -17.47 19.95
N VAL A 291 2.87 -18.26 19.83
CA VAL A 291 1.93 -18.14 18.71
C VAL A 291 0.46 -18.28 19.15
N VAL A 292 -0.44 -17.56 18.48
CA VAL A 292 -1.91 -17.75 18.53
C VAL A 292 -2.47 -18.10 17.15
N GLY A 293 -3.74 -18.56 17.07
CA GLY A 293 -4.41 -18.89 15.79
C GLY A 293 -4.12 -20.29 15.23
N PHE A 294 -3.44 -21.16 15.98
CA PHE A 294 -3.06 -22.52 15.52
C PHE A 294 -4.26 -23.38 15.10
N LYS A 295 -5.32 -23.44 15.92
CA LYS A 295 -6.50 -24.28 15.67
C LYS A 295 -7.27 -23.82 14.43
N ASP A 296 -7.41 -22.52 14.25
CA ASP A 296 -8.14 -21.96 13.11
C ASP A 296 -7.39 -22.25 11.81
N LEU A 297 -6.06 -22.11 11.81
CA LEU A 297 -5.25 -22.50 10.67
C LEU A 297 -5.33 -24.00 10.37
N GLU A 298 -5.18 -24.87 11.38
CA GLU A 298 -5.30 -26.32 11.22
C GLU A 298 -6.65 -26.71 10.59
N GLN A 299 -7.72 -26.12 11.11
CA GLN A 299 -9.08 -26.35 10.65
C GLN A 299 -9.30 -25.87 9.20
N THR A 300 -8.75 -24.72 8.82
CA THR A 300 -8.86 -24.19 7.45
C THR A 300 -8.06 -25.03 6.45
N VAL A 301 -6.80 -25.38 6.77
CA VAL A 301 -5.92 -26.04 5.79
C VAL A 301 -6.25 -27.52 5.59
N LYS A 302 -7.04 -28.15 6.48
CA LYS A 302 -7.44 -29.55 6.35
C LYS A 302 -8.13 -29.86 5.01
N ASP A 303 -8.82 -28.88 4.43
CA ASP A 303 -9.59 -29.04 3.18
C ASP A 303 -8.72 -28.94 1.91
N TYR A 304 -7.42 -28.66 2.06
CA TYR A 304 -6.47 -28.49 0.96
C TYR A 304 -5.60 -29.74 0.78
N THR A 305 -6.24 -30.88 0.49
CA THR A 305 -5.49 -32.11 0.17
C THR A 305 -4.64 -31.92 -1.09
N PRO A 306 -3.55 -32.69 -1.27
CA PRO A 306 -2.68 -32.54 -2.43
C PRO A 306 -3.42 -32.61 -3.77
N GLU A 307 -4.42 -33.47 -3.90
CA GLU A 307 -5.21 -33.67 -5.12
C GLU A 307 -6.09 -32.45 -5.43
N ILE A 308 -6.70 -31.85 -4.40
CA ILE A 308 -7.47 -30.61 -4.54
C ILE A 308 -6.54 -29.48 -4.97
N VAL A 309 -5.36 -29.40 -4.35
CA VAL A 309 -4.36 -28.36 -4.63
C VAL A 309 -3.82 -28.50 -6.06
N GLU A 310 -3.52 -29.71 -6.52
CA GLU A 310 -3.09 -29.97 -7.90
C GLU A 310 -4.18 -29.57 -8.90
N ARG A 311 -5.45 -29.89 -8.63
CA ARG A 311 -6.58 -29.47 -9.48
C ARG A 311 -6.69 -27.95 -9.62
N ILE A 312 -6.55 -27.21 -8.52
CA ILE A 312 -6.66 -25.74 -8.50
C ILE A 312 -5.43 -25.10 -9.15
N THR A 313 -4.24 -25.50 -8.69
CA THR A 313 -2.98 -24.83 -8.99
C THR A 313 -2.28 -25.35 -10.24
N GLY A 314 -2.56 -26.58 -10.65
CA GLY A 314 -1.80 -27.30 -11.68
C GLY A 314 -0.37 -27.68 -11.24
N VAL A 315 -0.05 -27.59 -9.95
CA VAL A 315 1.24 -28.07 -9.39
C VAL A 315 1.12 -29.56 -9.09
N PRO A 316 2.03 -30.40 -9.62
CA PRO A 316 1.98 -31.83 -9.38
C PRO A 316 2.01 -32.20 -7.90
N VAL A 317 1.21 -33.19 -7.49
CA VAL A 317 1.18 -33.69 -6.10
C VAL A 317 2.58 -34.04 -5.59
N LYS A 318 3.39 -34.68 -6.44
CA LYS A 318 4.77 -35.07 -6.12
C LYS A 318 5.63 -33.87 -5.74
N ASP A 319 5.56 -32.78 -6.48
CA ASP A 319 6.38 -31.59 -6.26
C ASP A 319 5.90 -30.84 -5.01
N LEU A 320 4.58 -30.77 -4.82
CA LEU A 320 3.96 -30.23 -3.61
C LEU A 320 4.42 -30.98 -2.35
N GLN A 321 4.36 -32.31 -2.37
CA GLN A 321 4.83 -33.16 -1.29
C GLN A 321 6.33 -32.98 -1.03
N LYS A 322 7.13 -32.87 -2.09
CA LYS A 322 8.57 -32.68 -1.93
C LYS A 322 8.91 -31.33 -1.29
N ALA A 323 8.25 -30.26 -1.72
CA ALA A 323 8.42 -28.94 -1.11
C ALA A 323 7.99 -28.93 0.36
N ALA A 324 6.83 -29.51 0.69
CA ALA A 324 6.35 -29.60 2.07
C ALA A 324 7.31 -30.42 2.96
N GLU A 325 7.88 -31.51 2.44
CA GLU A 325 8.88 -32.30 3.16
C GLU A 325 10.13 -31.49 3.50
N ILE A 326 10.69 -30.76 2.52
CA ILE A 326 11.88 -29.93 2.74
C ILE A 326 11.57 -28.84 3.80
N LEU A 327 10.47 -28.12 3.63
CA LEU A 327 10.05 -27.06 4.57
C LEU A 327 9.76 -27.61 5.97
N GLY A 328 9.18 -28.81 6.04
CA GLY A 328 8.84 -29.46 7.31
C GLY A 328 10.05 -30.00 8.08
N LYS A 329 11.15 -30.32 7.38
CA LYS A 329 12.33 -30.98 7.97
C LYS A 329 13.59 -30.11 8.05
N THR A 330 13.64 -28.97 7.36
CA THR A 330 14.78 -28.06 7.41
C THR A 330 15.05 -27.54 8.84
N LYS A 331 16.32 -27.27 9.17
CA LYS A 331 16.74 -26.75 10.48
C LYS A 331 16.70 -25.22 10.55
N SER A 332 16.80 -24.57 9.40
CA SER A 332 16.67 -23.13 9.25
C SER A 332 15.97 -22.80 7.93
N LEU A 333 15.27 -21.66 7.89
CA LEU A 333 14.44 -21.28 6.75
C LEU A 333 14.44 -19.77 6.55
N LEU A 334 14.95 -19.33 5.41
CA LEU A 334 14.75 -17.95 4.96
C LEU A 334 13.68 -17.93 3.86
N SER A 335 12.53 -17.33 4.17
CA SER A 335 11.43 -17.16 3.23
C SER A 335 11.42 -15.77 2.65
N THR A 336 11.15 -15.65 1.35
CA THR A 336 11.02 -14.36 0.68
C THR A 336 9.79 -14.33 -0.22
N ALA A 337 9.16 -13.16 -0.31
CA ALA A 337 8.07 -12.93 -1.27
C ALA A 337 8.25 -11.59 -1.99
N LEU A 338 7.66 -11.47 -3.18
CA LEU A 338 7.63 -10.21 -3.93
C LEU A 338 6.35 -10.14 -4.79
N GLN A 339 6.38 -9.48 -5.95
CA GLN A 339 5.21 -9.05 -6.71
C GLN A 339 4.37 -10.20 -7.29
N GLY A 340 4.92 -11.42 -7.39
CA GLY A 340 4.12 -12.60 -7.77
C GLY A 340 3.09 -12.99 -6.71
N VAL A 341 3.26 -12.50 -5.48
CA VAL A 341 2.28 -12.61 -4.38
C VAL A 341 1.51 -11.30 -4.24
N TYR A 342 2.21 -10.18 -4.07
CA TYR A 342 1.59 -8.90 -3.67
C TYR A 342 0.64 -8.28 -4.70
N GLN A 343 0.86 -8.59 -5.98
CA GLN A 343 0.03 -8.11 -7.07
C GLN A 343 -0.83 -9.23 -7.65
N SER A 344 -1.10 -10.29 -6.89
CA SER A 344 -1.92 -11.42 -7.32
C SER A 344 -3.18 -11.55 -6.48
N ASN A 345 -4.02 -12.54 -6.80
CA ASN A 345 -5.26 -12.81 -6.09
C ASN A 345 -5.00 -13.14 -4.60
N GLN A 346 -5.82 -12.60 -3.70
CA GLN A 346 -5.70 -12.77 -2.24
C GLN A 346 -4.30 -12.51 -1.72
N ALA A 347 -3.75 -11.34 -2.07
CA ALA A 347 -2.35 -10.99 -1.88
C ALA A 347 -1.94 -11.02 -0.40
N THR A 348 -2.68 -10.32 0.47
CA THR A 348 -2.36 -10.23 1.91
C THR A 348 -2.49 -11.60 2.58
N ALA A 349 -3.58 -12.30 2.33
CA ALA A 349 -3.79 -13.64 2.87
C ALA A 349 -2.68 -14.62 2.48
N SER A 350 -2.28 -14.61 1.20
CA SER A 350 -1.18 -15.45 0.69
C SER A 350 0.16 -15.08 1.33
N ALA A 351 0.46 -13.79 1.50
CA ALA A 351 1.68 -13.35 2.16
C ALA A 351 1.74 -13.80 3.63
N CYS A 352 0.61 -13.77 4.35
CA CYS A 352 0.52 -14.32 5.71
C CYS A 352 0.78 -15.82 5.75
N GLN A 353 0.37 -16.60 4.74
CA GLN A 353 0.67 -18.03 4.70
C GLN A 353 2.18 -18.34 4.61
N ILE A 354 2.95 -17.45 3.99
CA ILE A 354 4.42 -17.55 3.96
C ILE A 354 4.99 -17.33 5.37
N ASN A 355 4.47 -16.33 6.09
CA ASN A 355 4.82 -16.07 7.49
C ASN A 355 4.46 -17.28 8.37
N ASN A 356 3.27 -17.87 8.17
CA ASN A 356 2.80 -19.03 8.91
C ASN A 356 3.76 -20.23 8.79
N ILE A 357 4.31 -20.50 7.61
CA ILE A 357 5.24 -21.62 7.40
C ILE A 357 6.49 -21.48 8.30
N ASN A 358 7.07 -20.28 8.41
CA ASN A 358 8.17 -20.00 9.34
C ASN A 358 7.73 -20.12 10.81
N LEU A 359 6.56 -19.56 11.15
CA LEU A 359 6.01 -19.57 12.50
C LEU A 359 5.68 -20.98 13.01
N LEU A 360 5.11 -21.83 12.15
CA LEU A 360 4.81 -23.23 12.45
C LEU A 360 6.06 -24.01 12.86
N ARG A 361 7.23 -23.64 12.35
CA ARG A 361 8.52 -24.28 12.67
C ARG A 361 9.29 -23.56 13.78
N GLY A 362 8.88 -22.35 14.17
CA GLY A 362 9.69 -21.47 15.02
C GLY A 362 11.02 -21.10 14.40
N LEU A 363 11.06 -20.92 13.07
CA LEU A 363 12.25 -20.55 12.30
C LEU A 363 12.24 -19.05 12.01
N ILE A 364 12.43 -18.28 13.08
CA ILE A 364 12.51 -16.82 13.11
C ILE A 364 13.47 -16.38 14.23
N GLY A 365 14.04 -15.18 14.13
CA GLY A 365 14.87 -14.58 15.19
C GLY A 365 16.21 -15.29 15.44
N LYS A 366 16.69 -16.11 14.51
CA LYS A 366 17.96 -16.85 14.64
C LYS A 366 18.70 -16.93 13.30
N PRO A 367 20.03 -17.15 13.29
CA PRO A 367 20.80 -17.25 12.05
C PRO A 367 20.21 -18.24 11.04
N GLY A 368 20.09 -17.80 9.79
CA GLY A 368 19.53 -18.59 8.70
C GLY A 368 18.01 -18.69 8.70
N SER A 369 17.32 -18.03 9.63
CA SER A 369 15.89 -18.21 9.86
C SER A 369 15.16 -16.88 10.01
N GLY A 370 14.31 -16.57 9.03
CA GLY A 370 13.55 -15.34 9.02
C GLY A 370 12.64 -15.23 7.81
N VAL A 371 11.92 -14.11 7.76
CA VAL A 371 11.08 -13.74 6.62
C VAL A 371 11.55 -12.40 6.09
N LEU A 372 11.64 -12.29 4.77
CA LEU A 372 11.83 -11.04 4.05
C LEU A 372 10.67 -10.85 3.06
N GLN A 373 9.63 -10.15 3.50
CA GLN A 373 8.61 -9.62 2.60
C GLN A 373 9.23 -8.46 1.82
N MET A 374 9.68 -8.75 0.59
CA MET A 374 10.65 -7.91 -0.10
C MET A 374 10.06 -6.56 -0.53
N ASN A 375 10.81 -5.48 -0.37
CA ASN A 375 10.47 -4.23 -1.03
C ASN A 375 10.82 -4.32 -2.53
N GLY A 376 10.15 -3.54 -3.38
CA GLY A 376 10.54 -3.42 -4.80
C GLY A 376 11.36 -2.17 -5.14
N GLN A 377 11.18 -1.13 -4.33
CA GLN A 377 11.72 0.21 -4.49
C GLN A 377 12.78 0.50 -3.42
N PRO A 378 13.71 1.43 -3.67
CA PRO A 378 14.93 1.59 -2.87
C PRO A 378 14.64 2.07 -1.45
N THR A 379 13.66 2.97 -1.29
CA THR A 379 13.35 3.68 -0.04
C THR A 379 11.89 3.51 0.36
N ALA A 380 11.23 2.49 -0.20
CA ALA A 380 9.86 2.15 0.17
C ALA A 380 9.71 1.89 1.67
N GLN A 381 10.76 1.43 2.36
CA GLN A 381 10.74 1.30 3.81
C GLN A 381 10.57 2.65 4.51
N ASN A 382 11.33 3.69 4.12
CA ASN A 382 11.18 5.02 4.73
C ASN A 382 9.82 5.64 4.47
N ASN A 383 9.25 5.41 3.30
CA ASN A 383 7.90 5.90 2.99
C ASN A 383 6.86 5.36 3.99
N ARG A 384 6.98 4.08 4.39
CA ARG A 384 6.11 3.45 5.40
C ARG A 384 6.47 3.85 6.83
N GLU A 385 7.76 3.93 7.13
CA GLU A 385 8.23 4.42 8.43
C GLU A 385 7.69 5.82 8.72
N ALA A 386 7.80 6.74 7.76
CA ALA A 386 7.34 8.12 7.88
C ALA A 386 5.82 8.29 7.63
N GLY A 387 5.09 7.24 7.27
CA GLY A 387 3.63 7.29 7.07
C GLY A 387 3.17 8.05 5.82
N CYS A 388 4.01 8.16 4.79
CA CYS A 388 3.67 8.83 3.53
C CYS A 388 3.08 7.88 2.47
N ASP A 389 2.96 6.59 2.77
CA ASP A 389 2.09 5.64 2.08
C ASP A 389 0.64 5.71 2.59
N GLY A 390 0.34 6.66 3.48
CA GLY A 390 -0.96 6.82 4.12
C GLY A 390 -0.91 6.49 5.61
N GLU A 391 -0.05 5.56 6.04
CA GLU A 391 0.07 5.12 7.45
C GLU A 391 0.61 6.25 8.36
N PHE A 392 0.86 6.00 9.64
CA PHE A 392 1.36 7.04 10.55
C PHE A 392 2.85 6.88 10.89
N PRO A 393 3.58 8.00 11.03
CA PRO A 393 5.00 8.01 11.39
C PRO A 393 5.31 7.10 12.57
N GLY A 394 6.40 6.33 12.49
CA GLY A 394 6.85 5.45 13.56
C GLY A 394 5.95 4.23 13.78
N PHE A 395 5.28 3.74 12.73
CA PHE A 395 4.37 2.59 12.79
C PHE A 395 3.31 2.74 13.88
N ARG A 396 2.67 3.90 13.92
CA ARG A 396 1.62 4.20 14.91
C ARG A 396 0.26 3.71 14.42
N ASN A 397 -0.44 3.01 15.29
CA ASN A 397 -1.84 2.63 15.07
C ASN A 397 -2.78 3.82 15.24
N HIS A 398 -3.51 4.19 14.19
CA HIS A 398 -4.47 5.29 14.17
C HIS A 398 -5.69 5.07 15.08
N LEU A 399 -5.97 3.82 15.44
CA LEU A 399 -7.02 3.43 16.40
C LEU A 399 -6.53 3.41 17.85
N ASN A 400 -5.23 3.59 18.10
CA ASN A 400 -4.69 3.71 19.45
C ASN A 400 -4.61 5.21 19.83
N PRO A 401 -5.41 5.69 20.79
CA PRO A 401 -5.42 7.10 21.19
C PRO A 401 -4.06 7.54 21.75
N ASP A 402 -3.37 6.69 22.52
CA ASP A 402 -2.08 7.04 23.12
C ASP A 402 -1.02 7.31 22.04
N HIS A 403 -1.05 6.55 20.94
CA HIS A 403 -0.17 6.79 19.80
C HIS A 403 -0.44 8.14 19.12
N MET A 404 -1.72 8.50 18.96
CA MET A 404 -2.11 9.73 18.26
C MET A 404 -1.89 10.95 19.15
N GLU A 405 -2.12 10.84 20.47
CA GLU A 405 -1.74 11.85 21.46
C GLU A 405 -0.23 12.07 21.52
N GLU A 406 0.55 10.99 21.46
CA GLU A 406 2.01 11.09 21.39
C GLU A 406 2.45 11.85 20.14
N LEU A 407 1.85 11.54 18.98
CA LEU A 407 2.17 12.20 17.72
C LEU A 407 1.77 13.69 17.74
N ALA A 408 0.60 14.02 18.29
CA ALA A 408 0.16 15.40 18.50
C ALA A 408 1.16 16.17 19.36
N ARG A 409 1.63 15.58 20.47
CA ARG A 409 2.65 16.17 21.36
C ARG A 409 3.99 16.35 20.65
N LEU A 410 4.43 15.38 19.85
CA LEU A 410 5.70 15.44 19.11
C LEU A 410 5.71 16.54 18.04
N TRP A 411 4.56 16.79 17.41
CA TRP A 411 4.37 17.86 16.43
C TRP A 411 3.89 19.18 17.04
N ASN A 412 3.60 19.19 18.33
CA ASN A 412 3.03 20.31 19.07
C ASN A 412 1.71 20.85 18.45
N ILE A 413 0.83 19.95 18.01
CA ILE A 413 -0.50 20.31 17.48
C ILE A 413 -1.61 19.85 18.43
N GLU A 414 -2.83 20.32 18.22
CA GLU A 414 -3.99 19.83 18.96
C GLU A 414 -4.33 18.40 18.54
N HIS A 415 -4.75 17.55 19.48
CA HIS A 415 -5.05 16.15 19.19
C HIS A 415 -6.10 15.98 18.08
N ILE A 416 -7.14 16.84 18.08
CA ILE A 416 -8.19 16.83 17.04
C ILE A 416 -7.66 17.15 15.63
N GLN A 417 -6.50 17.78 15.52
CA GLN A 417 -5.85 18.11 14.25
C GLN A 417 -5.04 16.94 13.67
N VAL A 418 -4.78 15.89 14.46
CA VAL A 418 -4.17 14.66 13.92
C VAL A 418 -5.24 13.94 13.08
N PRO A 419 -5.01 13.69 11.78
CA PRO A 419 -6.04 13.15 10.92
C PRO A 419 -6.16 11.63 11.05
N HIS A 420 -6.62 11.12 12.20
CA HIS A 420 -6.58 9.69 12.55
C HIS A 420 -7.96 9.01 12.65
N TRP A 421 -9.03 9.73 12.33
CA TRP A 421 -10.42 9.29 12.52
C TRP A 421 -10.92 8.23 11.52
N ASN A 422 -10.13 7.92 10.51
CA ASN A 422 -10.43 6.87 9.53
C ASN A 422 -9.12 6.31 8.97
N GLU A 423 -9.24 5.20 8.23
CA GLU A 423 -8.11 4.65 7.50
C GLU A 423 -7.53 5.65 6.50
N PRO A 424 -6.22 5.61 6.26
CA PRO A 424 -5.57 6.37 5.22
C PRO A 424 -6.20 6.20 3.84
N THR A 425 -6.28 7.29 3.07
CA THR A 425 -6.95 7.25 1.77
C THR A 425 -6.04 6.63 0.72
N HIS A 426 -6.30 5.37 0.39
CA HIS A 426 -5.58 4.66 -0.66
C HIS A 426 -5.92 5.20 -2.06
N VAL A 427 -5.00 5.00 -3.02
CA VAL A 427 -5.04 5.58 -4.37
C VAL A 427 -6.33 5.30 -5.14
N GLN A 428 -6.97 4.14 -4.98
CA GLN A 428 -8.27 3.87 -5.60
C GLN A 428 -9.31 4.90 -5.17
N ASN A 429 -9.39 5.23 -3.88
CA ASN A 429 -10.31 6.24 -3.38
C ASN A 429 -9.89 7.64 -3.82
N LEU A 430 -8.58 7.93 -3.87
CA LEU A 430 -8.10 9.20 -4.45
C LEU A 430 -8.58 9.37 -5.91
N LEU A 431 -8.51 8.32 -6.74
CA LEU A 431 -9.00 8.35 -8.11
C LEU A 431 -10.52 8.61 -8.16
N ASN A 432 -11.31 7.95 -7.31
CA ASN A 432 -12.76 8.19 -7.22
C ASN A 432 -13.06 9.64 -6.80
N PHE A 433 -12.40 10.13 -5.76
CA PHE A 433 -12.59 11.50 -5.25
C PHE A 433 -12.16 12.57 -6.25
N MET A 434 -11.14 12.32 -7.08
CA MET A 434 -10.78 13.21 -8.19
C MET A 434 -11.83 13.17 -9.31
N GLU A 435 -12.36 12.00 -9.64
CA GLU A 435 -13.40 11.82 -10.67
C GLU A 435 -14.73 12.50 -10.26
N ASP A 436 -15.12 12.39 -8.99
CA ASP A 436 -16.28 13.07 -8.41
C ASP A 436 -16.03 14.57 -8.15
N GLY A 437 -14.76 14.99 -8.23
CA GLY A 437 -14.32 16.36 -8.03
C GLY A 437 -14.38 16.84 -6.57
N SER A 438 -14.33 15.92 -5.59
CA SER A 438 -14.08 16.28 -4.18
C SER A 438 -12.61 16.58 -3.93
N ILE A 439 -11.69 15.92 -4.64
CA ILE A 439 -10.28 16.32 -4.76
C ILE A 439 -10.10 17.16 -6.02
N ARG A 440 -9.44 18.32 -5.88
CA ARG A 440 -9.21 19.30 -6.95
C ARG A 440 -7.78 19.75 -7.09
N MET A 441 -6.89 19.25 -6.24
CA MET A 441 -5.46 19.34 -6.43
C MET A 441 -4.81 18.00 -6.11
N LEU A 442 -4.00 17.51 -7.05
CA LEU A 442 -3.15 16.33 -6.86
C LEU A 442 -1.69 16.73 -7.05
N TRP A 443 -0.88 16.50 -6.02
CA TRP A 443 0.57 16.68 -6.08
C TRP A 443 1.27 15.34 -6.21
N ILE A 444 1.87 15.10 -7.37
CA ILE A 444 2.57 13.87 -7.73
C ILE A 444 4.09 14.09 -7.55
N SER A 445 4.76 13.24 -6.76
CA SER A 445 6.20 13.38 -6.48
C SER A 445 6.98 12.10 -6.78
N GLY A 446 7.96 12.18 -7.69
CA GLY A 446 8.92 11.10 -7.97
C GLY A 446 8.30 9.82 -8.54
N THR A 447 7.14 9.91 -9.20
CA THR A 447 6.40 8.76 -9.75
C THR A 447 5.66 9.14 -11.03
N ASN A 448 5.39 8.14 -11.88
CA ASN A 448 4.81 8.32 -13.21
C ASN A 448 3.51 7.49 -13.39
N PRO A 449 2.40 7.91 -12.76
CA PRO A 449 1.12 7.19 -12.76
C PRO A 449 0.53 6.91 -14.14
N LEU A 450 0.81 7.75 -15.15
CA LEU A 450 0.37 7.50 -16.54
C LEU A 450 1.05 6.31 -17.22
N VAL A 451 1.97 5.65 -16.54
CA VAL A 451 2.56 4.38 -16.97
C VAL A 451 2.37 3.30 -15.90
N SER A 452 2.45 3.66 -14.61
CA SER A 452 2.51 2.68 -13.52
C SER A 452 1.17 2.26 -12.89
N LEU A 453 0.12 3.09 -12.95
CA LEU A 453 -1.18 2.72 -12.39
C LEU A 453 -1.92 1.72 -13.28
N PRO A 454 -2.81 0.86 -12.73
CA PRO A 454 -3.66 0.02 -13.55
C PRO A 454 -4.71 0.86 -14.28
N ASN A 455 -5.26 0.34 -15.38
CA ASN A 455 -6.34 0.98 -16.14
C ASN A 455 -5.96 2.40 -16.61
N LEU A 456 -4.84 2.51 -17.34
CA LEU A 456 -4.31 3.78 -17.83
C LEU A 456 -5.32 4.67 -18.58
N PRO A 457 -6.31 4.14 -19.35
CA PRO A 457 -7.33 4.98 -19.96
C PRO A 457 -8.11 5.83 -18.94
N ARG A 458 -8.50 5.24 -17.80
CA ARG A 458 -9.18 5.96 -16.72
C ARG A 458 -8.27 7.02 -16.09
N VAL A 459 -7.02 6.63 -15.79
CA VAL A 459 -6.06 7.54 -15.15
C VAL A 459 -5.76 8.74 -16.03
N ARG A 460 -5.59 8.55 -17.35
CA ARG A 460 -5.41 9.66 -18.30
C ARG A 460 -6.57 10.64 -18.23
N LYS A 461 -7.81 10.17 -18.38
CA LYS A 461 -9.02 11.00 -18.31
C LYS A 461 -9.08 11.84 -17.03
N ILE A 462 -8.70 11.28 -15.88
CA ILE A 462 -8.70 12.01 -14.61
C ILE A 462 -7.61 13.09 -14.60
N LEU A 463 -6.37 12.76 -14.95
CA LEU A 463 -5.24 13.69 -14.90
C LEU A 463 -5.30 14.78 -15.99
N THR A 464 -6.00 14.53 -17.10
CA THR A 464 -6.26 15.51 -18.16
C THR A 464 -7.53 16.33 -17.93
N SER A 465 -8.29 16.06 -16.85
CA SER A 465 -9.47 16.84 -16.51
C SER A 465 -9.13 18.31 -16.22
N SER A 466 -9.93 19.23 -16.76
CA SER A 466 -9.80 20.68 -16.49
C SER A 466 -10.21 21.07 -15.07
N SER A 467 -10.88 20.19 -14.33
CA SER A 467 -11.34 20.44 -12.96
C SER A 467 -10.28 20.12 -11.89
N LEU A 468 -9.17 19.47 -12.27
CA LEU A 468 -8.12 19.00 -11.37
C LEU A 468 -6.82 19.76 -11.66
N LEU A 469 -6.26 20.43 -10.65
CA LEU A 469 -4.92 20.97 -10.68
C LEU A 469 -3.90 19.85 -10.43
N VAL A 470 -3.07 19.54 -11.42
CA VAL A 470 -2.02 18.53 -11.30
C VAL A 470 -0.66 19.21 -11.13
N VAL A 471 -0.03 19.00 -9.98
CA VAL A 471 1.36 19.38 -9.73
C VAL A 471 2.24 18.15 -9.90
N CYS A 472 3.29 18.23 -10.72
CA CYS A 472 4.24 17.14 -10.92
C CYS A 472 5.65 17.57 -10.55
N GLN A 473 6.20 16.94 -9.53
CA GLN A 473 7.57 17.10 -9.06
C GLN A 473 8.40 15.90 -9.54
N ASP A 474 9.27 16.13 -10.52
CA ASP A 474 10.02 15.09 -11.21
C ASP A 474 11.40 15.60 -11.65
N ILE A 475 12.28 14.66 -12.00
CA ILE A 475 13.65 14.91 -12.47
C ILE A 475 13.72 15.00 -14.00
N TYR A 476 12.71 14.45 -14.72
CA TYR A 476 12.57 14.49 -16.17
C TYR A 476 11.15 14.90 -16.58
N LEU A 477 10.99 15.37 -17.82
CA LEU A 477 9.67 15.54 -18.43
C LEU A 477 9.09 14.16 -18.79
N THR A 478 8.43 13.53 -17.82
CA THR A 478 7.75 12.24 -17.97
C THR A 478 6.37 12.41 -18.61
N GLU A 479 5.71 11.30 -18.95
CA GLU A 479 4.33 11.28 -19.44
C GLU A 479 3.38 12.01 -18.48
N THR A 480 3.56 11.80 -17.17
CA THR A 480 2.79 12.48 -16.13
C THR A 480 3.12 13.97 -16.06
N ALA A 481 4.41 14.34 -16.13
CA ALA A 481 4.81 15.75 -16.14
C ALA A 481 4.30 16.48 -17.39
N ALA A 482 4.23 15.80 -18.54
CA ALA A 482 3.79 16.36 -19.81
C ALA A 482 2.31 16.80 -19.79
N VAL A 483 1.47 16.21 -18.95
CA VAL A 483 0.05 16.59 -18.78
C VAL A 483 -0.22 17.47 -17.56
N ALA A 484 0.79 17.70 -16.71
CA ALA A 484 0.65 18.48 -15.48
C ALA A 484 0.35 19.96 -15.77
N ASP A 485 -0.21 20.65 -14.78
CA ASP A 485 -0.46 22.09 -14.83
C ASP A 485 0.72 22.89 -14.28
N VAL A 486 1.43 22.32 -13.29
CA VAL A 486 2.69 22.85 -12.76
C VAL A 486 3.71 21.73 -12.69
N VAL A 487 4.91 21.95 -13.22
CA VAL A 487 6.05 21.01 -13.13
C VAL A 487 7.15 21.65 -12.30
N LEU A 488 7.62 20.95 -11.26
CA LEU A 488 8.69 21.39 -10.37
C LEU A 488 9.95 20.55 -10.60
N PRO A 489 11.11 21.15 -10.96
CA PRO A 489 12.34 20.42 -11.21
C PRO A 489 12.97 19.93 -9.89
N ALA A 490 13.06 18.61 -9.72
CA ALA A 490 13.66 18.00 -8.55
C ALA A 490 15.15 17.64 -8.73
N ALA A 491 15.91 17.72 -7.65
CA ALA A 491 17.26 17.18 -7.55
C ALA A 491 17.21 15.65 -7.44
N GLN A 492 18.05 14.97 -8.20
CA GLN A 492 18.11 13.51 -8.19
C GLN A 492 19.22 12.97 -7.26
N TRP A 493 19.38 11.65 -7.23
CA TRP A 493 20.46 11.01 -6.49
C TRP A 493 21.84 11.57 -6.87
N GLY A 494 22.68 11.82 -5.87
CA GLY A 494 23.97 12.50 -6.02
C GLY A 494 23.90 14.03 -5.96
N GLU A 495 22.72 14.63 -6.08
CA GLU A 495 22.52 16.10 -6.03
C GLU A 495 21.96 16.60 -4.70
N LYS A 496 21.67 15.68 -3.78
CA LYS A 496 21.07 15.95 -2.47
C LYS A 496 21.55 14.96 -1.41
N THR A 497 21.44 15.37 -0.15
CA THR A 497 21.80 14.57 1.04
C THR A 497 20.54 13.99 1.68
N GLY A 498 20.61 12.75 2.18
CA GLY A 498 19.55 12.16 2.98
C GLY A 498 19.74 10.67 3.24
N CYS A 499 18.96 10.16 4.18
CA CYS A 499 18.96 8.75 4.55
C CYS A 499 18.01 7.95 3.68
N PHE A 500 18.35 6.68 3.49
CA PHE A 500 17.39 5.71 2.99
C PHE A 500 17.56 4.34 3.63
N THR A 501 16.47 3.57 3.63
CA THR A 501 16.37 2.29 4.31
C THR A 501 15.92 1.22 3.33
N ASN A 502 16.75 0.18 3.22
CA ASN A 502 16.48 -0.98 2.36
C ASN A 502 15.54 -1.98 3.05
N VAL A 503 15.23 -3.10 2.39
CA VAL A 503 14.38 -4.13 3.00
C VAL A 503 15.05 -4.91 4.13
N ASP A 504 16.39 -4.95 4.16
CA ASP A 504 17.15 -5.48 5.30
C ASP A 504 17.12 -4.54 6.51
N ARG A 505 16.25 -3.51 6.53
CA ARG A 505 16.17 -2.46 7.57
C ARG A 505 17.45 -1.66 7.74
N THR A 506 18.41 -1.81 6.82
CA THR A 506 19.70 -1.11 6.85
C THR A 506 19.49 0.32 6.39
N VAL A 507 19.78 1.26 7.28
CA VAL A 507 19.79 2.70 7.03
C VAL A 507 21.17 3.09 6.53
N HIS A 508 21.22 3.75 5.38
CA HIS A 508 22.44 4.32 4.82
C HIS A 508 22.26 5.84 4.62
N LEU A 509 23.37 6.56 4.64
CA LEU A 509 23.42 8.00 4.32
C LEU A 509 24.00 8.22 2.93
N SER A 510 23.28 8.98 2.11
CA SER A 510 23.77 9.53 0.85
C SER A 510 24.20 10.98 1.06
N HIS A 511 25.44 11.31 0.70
CA HIS A 511 25.93 12.69 0.68
C HIS A 511 25.73 13.32 -0.70
N LYS A 512 25.44 14.63 -0.73
CA LYS A 512 25.46 15.43 -1.95
C LYS A 512 26.86 15.39 -2.60
N ALA A 513 26.93 14.92 -3.84
CA ALA A 513 28.18 14.76 -4.59
C ALA A 513 28.42 15.92 -5.58
N VAL A 514 27.35 16.40 -6.20
CA VAL A 514 27.35 17.47 -7.21
C VAL A 514 26.17 18.43 -6.99
N GLU A 515 26.19 19.59 -7.65
CA GLU A 515 25.05 20.51 -7.65
C GLU A 515 23.95 20.02 -8.61
N PRO A 516 22.66 20.22 -8.29
CA PRO A 516 21.57 19.94 -9.21
C PRO A 516 21.62 20.87 -10.44
N PRO A 517 21.07 20.45 -11.59
CA PRO A 517 21.11 21.26 -12.81
C PRO A 517 20.15 22.45 -12.75
N GLY A 518 20.60 23.60 -13.25
CA GLY A 518 19.79 24.81 -13.34
C GLY A 518 19.29 25.30 -11.99
N GLU A 519 17.97 25.38 -11.83
CA GLU A 519 17.26 25.80 -10.62
C GLU A 519 16.61 24.62 -9.88
N ALA A 520 16.95 23.37 -10.21
CA ALA A 520 16.36 22.21 -9.54
C ALA A 520 16.66 22.18 -8.04
N LYS A 521 15.67 21.82 -7.21
CA LYS A 521 15.77 21.79 -5.74
C LYS A 521 15.55 20.37 -5.19
N SER A 522 16.07 20.08 -4.00
CA SER A 522 15.75 18.80 -3.33
C SER A 522 14.25 18.72 -3.03
N ASP A 523 13.67 17.51 -2.99
CA ASP A 523 12.26 17.35 -2.64
C ASP A 523 11.99 17.91 -1.22
N LEU A 524 12.98 17.80 -0.32
CA LEU A 524 12.95 18.42 1.01
C LEU A 524 12.75 19.94 0.93
N ASP A 525 13.59 20.64 0.16
CA ASP A 525 13.51 22.10 0.03
C ASP A 525 12.16 22.53 -0.56
N ILE A 526 11.61 21.76 -1.49
CA ILE A 526 10.32 22.03 -2.12
C ILE A 526 9.19 21.92 -1.09
N PHE A 527 9.16 20.86 -0.28
CA PHE A 527 8.14 20.68 0.75
C PHE A 527 8.26 21.72 1.88
N MET A 528 9.49 22.06 2.30
CA MET A 528 9.71 23.12 3.28
C MET A 528 9.29 24.50 2.76
N ASP A 529 9.58 24.83 1.49
CA ASP A 529 9.14 26.08 0.86
C ASP A 529 7.60 26.17 0.80
N TYR A 530 6.94 25.09 0.38
CA TYR A 530 5.48 25.02 0.40
C TYR A 530 4.92 25.21 1.82
N GLY A 531 5.41 24.46 2.80
CA GLY A 531 4.95 24.54 4.19
C GLY A 531 5.12 25.95 4.80
N ARG A 532 6.25 26.61 4.51
CA ARG A 532 6.51 27.99 4.95
C ARG A 532 5.58 29.02 4.30
N ARG A 533 5.32 28.91 3.00
CA ARG A 533 4.41 29.85 2.28
C ARG A 533 2.93 29.62 2.59
N MET A 534 2.55 28.37 2.87
CA MET A 534 1.25 28.04 3.42
C MET A 534 1.06 28.65 4.81
N GLY A 535 2.16 28.84 5.55
CA GLY A 535 2.15 29.39 6.90
C GLY A 535 1.73 28.35 7.93
N PHE A 536 2.10 27.08 7.73
CA PHE A 536 1.77 26.02 8.68
C PHE A 536 2.49 26.23 10.01
N GLN A 537 1.70 26.26 11.09
CA GLN A 537 2.13 26.56 12.44
C GLN A 537 1.70 25.47 13.41
N ASP A 538 2.46 25.31 14.48
CA ASP A 538 2.07 24.52 15.64
C ASP A 538 1.07 25.30 16.52
N LYS A 539 0.59 24.69 17.60
CA LYS A 539 -0.42 25.30 18.49
C LYS A 539 0.08 26.54 19.25
N ASP A 540 1.41 26.74 19.32
CA ASP A 540 2.05 27.90 19.94
C ASP A 540 2.39 29.00 18.91
N GLY A 541 1.96 28.85 17.66
CA GLY A 541 2.18 29.80 16.57
C GLY A 541 3.58 29.75 15.95
N GLN A 542 4.40 28.75 16.29
CA GLN A 542 5.73 28.56 15.69
C GLN A 542 5.62 27.79 14.37
N SER A 543 6.59 27.96 13.46
CA SER A 543 6.56 27.24 12.19
C SER A 543 6.75 25.72 12.39
N LEU A 544 5.95 24.91 11.70
CA LEU A 544 6.16 23.46 11.61
C LEU A 544 7.44 23.05 10.85
N PHE A 545 8.12 24.00 10.18
CA PHE A 545 9.32 23.77 9.37
C PHE A 545 10.52 24.60 9.85
N PRO A 546 10.99 24.42 11.11
CA PRO A 546 12.12 25.16 11.68
C PRO A 546 13.49 24.68 11.15
N PHE A 547 13.50 23.67 10.28
CA PHE A 547 14.71 22.98 9.82
C PHE A 547 15.50 23.79 8.79
N LYS A 548 16.83 23.81 8.92
CA LYS A 548 17.71 24.48 7.96
C LYS A 548 18.10 23.56 6.81
N ASP A 549 18.29 22.27 7.11
CA ASP A 549 18.78 21.26 6.17
C ASP A 549 18.27 19.84 6.53
N ALA A 550 18.74 18.83 5.80
CA ALA A 550 18.38 17.43 6.01
C ALA A 550 18.80 16.89 7.39
N ALA A 551 19.92 17.36 7.97
CA ALA A 551 20.39 16.86 9.26
C ALA A 551 19.43 17.28 10.39
N ASP A 552 18.93 18.53 10.35
CA ASP A 552 17.91 19.00 11.30
C ASP A 552 16.62 18.16 11.23
N VAL A 553 16.19 17.78 10.01
CA VAL A 553 15.00 16.94 9.80
C VAL A 553 15.24 15.52 10.30
N PHE A 554 16.44 14.97 10.09
CA PHE A 554 16.84 13.65 10.61
C PHE A 554 16.80 13.62 12.15
N GLU A 555 17.29 14.66 12.82
CA GLU A 555 17.19 14.78 14.28
C GLU A 555 15.73 14.90 14.76
N ALA A 556 14.86 15.55 13.99
CA ALA A 556 13.43 15.54 14.28
C ALA A 556 12.82 14.14 14.13
N TRP A 557 13.16 13.41 13.06
CA TRP A 557 12.73 12.04 12.85
C TRP A 557 13.18 11.09 13.95
N LYS A 558 14.42 11.21 14.44
CA LYS A 558 14.93 10.42 15.57
C LYS A 558 14.03 10.52 16.80
N ARG A 559 13.51 11.72 17.09
CA ARG A 559 12.57 11.93 18.21
C ARG A 559 11.23 11.24 17.96
N VAL A 560 10.71 11.29 16.74
CA VAL A 560 9.42 10.67 16.37
C VAL A 560 9.49 9.15 16.37
N SER A 561 10.63 8.57 15.99
CA SER A 561 10.84 7.13 15.93
C SER A 561 11.22 6.49 17.27
N LYS A 562 11.68 7.28 18.25
CA LYS A 562 12.19 6.77 19.53
C LYS A 562 11.16 5.90 20.24
N GLY A 563 11.57 4.69 20.66
CA GLY A 563 10.71 3.73 21.35
C GLY A 563 9.68 3.01 20.46
N ARG A 564 9.60 3.35 19.17
CA ARG A 564 8.77 2.62 18.19
C ARG A 564 9.55 1.45 17.57
N PRO A 565 8.90 0.48 16.90
CA PRO A 565 9.64 -0.64 16.31
C PRO A 565 10.73 -0.21 15.33
N CYS A 566 10.55 0.88 14.59
CA CYS A 566 11.57 1.51 13.74
C CYS A 566 12.39 2.58 14.46
N ASP A 567 12.95 2.29 15.64
CA ASP A 567 13.70 3.25 16.46
C ASP A 567 15.05 3.67 15.83
N TYR A 568 15.22 4.98 15.59
CA TYR A 568 16.46 5.59 15.06
C TYR A 568 17.23 6.39 16.12
N SER A 569 16.79 6.41 17.38
CA SER A 569 17.33 7.31 18.42
C SER A 569 18.83 7.17 18.67
N GLY A 570 19.41 5.99 18.40
CA GLY A 570 20.84 5.72 18.48
C GLY A 570 21.62 6.01 17.19
N LEU A 571 20.97 6.38 16.08
CA LEU A 571 21.62 6.74 14.81
C LEU A 571 22.05 8.21 14.79
N SER A 572 23.05 8.51 13.98
CA SER A 572 23.48 9.86 13.65
C SER A 572 24.12 9.86 12.26
N TYR A 573 24.21 11.02 11.61
CA TYR A 573 24.89 11.14 10.31
C TYR A 573 26.36 10.75 10.42
N GLU A 574 27.02 11.03 11.55
CA GLU A 574 28.40 10.64 11.83
C GLU A 574 28.53 9.11 11.88
N LYS A 575 27.61 8.41 12.57
CA LYS A 575 27.61 6.93 12.62
C LYS A 575 27.39 6.30 11.25
N LEU A 576 26.59 6.94 10.39
CA LEU A 576 26.31 6.47 9.04
C LEU A 576 27.38 6.88 8.01
N SER A 577 28.34 7.73 8.39
CA SER A 577 29.40 8.22 7.49
C SER A 577 30.68 7.39 7.61
N GLY A 578 31.34 7.13 6.48
CA GLY A 578 32.61 6.41 6.39
C GLY A 578 32.50 4.88 6.50
N GLY A 579 31.52 4.36 7.25
CA GLY A 579 31.27 2.92 7.45
C GLY A 579 30.27 2.29 6.49
N SER A 580 29.59 1.24 6.96
CA SER A 580 28.38 0.69 6.30
C SER A 580 27.11 1.29 6.92
N GLY A 581 25.96 1.01 6.32
CA GLY A 581 24.67 1.31 6.95
C GLY A 581 24.41 0.46 8.19
N LEU A 582 23.48 0.92 9.03
CA LEU A 582 23.10 0.28 10.29
C LEU A 582 21.63 -0.13 10.27
N GLN A 583 21.31 -1.31 10.80
CA GLN A 583 19.92 -1.76 10.86
C GLN A 583 19.21 -1.15 12.07
N TRP A 584 18.02 -0.58 11.87
CA TRP A 584 17.13 -0.28 13.00
C TRP A 584 16.52 -1.58 13.57
N PRO A 585 15.97 -1.63 14.79
CA PRO A 585 16.09 -0.63 15.84
C PRO A 585 17.57 -0.39 16.19
N CYS A 586 17.94 0.88 16.27
CA CYS A 586 19.25 1.31 16.73
C CYS A 586 19.02 2.37 17.81
N ASN A 587 19.27 2.00 19.06
CA ASN A 587 18.96 2.77 20.26
C ASN A 587 20.01 2.50 21.35
N GLU A 588 19.77 2.95 22.59
CA GLU A 588 20.72 2.77 23.70
C GLU A 588 21.03 1.29 23.98
N ALA A 589 20.04 0.40 23.89
CA ALA A 589 20.22 -1.04 24.07
C ALA A 589 20.91 -1.72 22.88
N ASN A 590 20.73 -1.18 21.67
CA ASN A 590 21.32 -1.69 20.42
C ASN A 590 22.06 -0.57 19.67
N PRO A 591 23.19 -0.06 20.20
CA PRO A 591 23.84 1.14 19.68
C PRO A 591 24.51 0.96 18.30
N THR A 592 24.65 -0.30 17.87
CA THR A 592 25.17 -0.73 16.56
C THR A 592 24.07 -1.31 15.66
N GLY A 593 22.81 -1.14 16.04
CA GLY A 593 21.67 -1.71 15.33
C GLY A 593 21.35 -3.16 15.69
N THR A 594 20.25 -3.67 15.14
CA THR A 594 19.68 -4.98 15.47
C THR A 594 19.62 -5.90 14.24
N GLU A 595 20.46 -6.94 14.22
CA GLU A 595 20.60 -7.85 13.07
C GLU A 595 19.29 -8.58 12.70
N ARG A 596 18.61 -9.13 13.71
CA ARG A 596 17.36 -9.90 13.55
C ARG A 596 16.36 -9.45 14.59
N LEU A 597 15.09 -9.35 14.19
CA LEU A 597 14.01 -9.12 15.16
C LEU A 597 13.59 -10.43 15.83
N PHE A 598 12.95 -10.30 16.99
CA PHE A 598 12.26 -11.39 17.69
C PHE A 598 13.18 -12.54 18.13
N THR A 599 14.44 -12.23 18.42
CA THR A 599 15.42 -13.21 18.96
C THR A 599 15.01 -13.77 20.33
N ASP A 600 14.14 -13.06 21.04
CA ASP A 600 13.54 -13.42 22.33
C ASP A 600 12.15 -14.07 22.20
N GLY A 601 11.63 -14.21 20.97
CA GLY A 601 10.30 -14.73 20.70
C GLY A 601 9.15 -13.82 21.15
N LYS A 602 9.40 -12.51 21.31
CA LYS A 602 8.38 -11.50 21.57
C LYS A 602 8.12 -10.66 20.32
N PHE A 603 6.86 -10.51 19.95
CA PHE A 603 6.41 -9.81 18.75
C PHE A 603 5.74 -8.48 19.10
N PHE A 604 5.59 -7.58 18.14
CA PHE A 604 4.99 -6.26 18.34
C PHE A 604 3.44 -6.30 18.36
N THR A 605 2.87 -7.36 18.95
CA THR A 605 1.42 -7.63 18.97
C THR A 605 0.74 -7.18 20.26
N ASP A 606 1.46 -6.51 21.16
CA ASP A 606 0.86 -5.90 22.35
C ASP A 606 0.04 -4.67 21.94
N LEU A 607 -1.10 -4.45 22.59
CA LEU A 607 -2.05 -3.37 22.28
C LEU A 607 -1.39 -1.98 22.23
N ASP A 608 -0.44 -1.76 23.13
CA ASP A 608 0.24 -0.47 23.31
C ASP A 608 1.40 -0.27 22.31
N VAL A 609 1.72 -1.29 21.51
CA VAL A 609 2.85 -1.28 20.58
C VAL A 609 2.40 -1.48 19.14
N CYS A 610 1.44 -2.39 18.91
CA CYS A 610 1.03 -2.82 17.59
C CYS A 610 0.62 -1.65 16.70
N GLU A 611 0.97 -1.75 15.42
CA GLU A 611 0.67 -0.78 14.37
C GLU A 611 -0.77 -0.93 13.86
N SER A 612 -1.37 -2.11 14.03
CA SER A 612 -2.77 -2.37 13.65
C SER A 612 -3.34 -3.49 14.51
N PHE A 613 -4.65 -3.42 14.75
CA PHE A 613 -5.43 -4.52 15.33
C PHE A 613 -5.71 -5.64 14.32
N GLY A 614 -5.23 -5.50 13.08
CA GLY A 614 -5.39 -6.49 12.03
C GLY A 614 -6.79 -6.50 11.42
N HIS A 615 -6.98 -7.42 10.48
CA HIS A 615 -8.20 -7.51 9.68
C HIS A 615 -8.69 -8.94 9.54
N ASP A 616 -9.97 -9.07 9.25
CA ASP A 616 -10.50 -10.26 8.62
C ASP A 616 -9.91 -10.41 7.20
N LEU A 617 -9.28 -11.56 6.92
CA LEU A 617 -8.53 -11.75 5.67
C LEU A 617 -9.41 -11.88 4.43
N GLU A 618 -10.70 -12.18 4.58
CA GLU A 618 -11.62 -12.41 3.47
C GLU A 618 -12.36 -11.12 3.09
N THR A 619 -12.92 -10.44 4.10
CA THR A 619 -13.71 -9.22 3.94
C THR A 619 -12.85 -7.96 3.92
N GLY A 620 -11.66 -8.00 4.54
CA GLY A 620 -10.83 -6.83 4.79
C GLY A 620 -11.36 -5.90 5.88
N ALA A 621 -12.38 -6.32 6.64
CA ALA A 621 -12.89 -5.52 7.75
C ALA A 621 -11.84 -5.42 8.87
N PRO A 622 -11.51 -4.21 9.36
CA PRO A 622 -10.59 -4.04 10.48
C PRO A 622 -11.20 -4.61 11.76
N TYR A 623 -10.38 -5.22 12.60
CA TYR A 623 -10.81 -5.67 13.92
C TYR A 623 -10.93 -4.49 14.89
N SER A 624 -11.94 -4.54 15.76
CA SER A 624 -12.02 -3.62 16.89
C SER A 624 -10.94 -3.95 17.93
N LYS A 625 -10.66 -2.98 18.82
CA LYS A 625 -9.75 -3.19 19.94
C LYS A 625 -10.20 -4.36 20.83
N GLU A 626 -11.51 -4.51 21.03
CA GLU A 626 -12.12 -5.58 21.83
C GLU A 626 -11.92 -6.94 21.16
N ALA A 627 -12.14 -7.03 19.85
CA ALA A 627 -11.93 -8.27 19.09
C ALA A 627 -10.45 -8.71 19.13
N TYR A 628 -9.52 -7.77 18.94
CA TYR A 628 -8.08 -8.05 19.04
C TYR A 628 -7.66 -8.45 20.46
N SER A 629 -8.16 -7.75 21.48
CA SER A 629 -7.92 -8.09 22.88
C SER A 629 -8.45 -9.49 23.21
N GLY A 630 -9.61 -9.86 22.68
CA GLY A 630 -10.19 -11.20 22.80
C GLY A 630 -9.33 -12.32 22.20
N MET A 631 -8.57 -12.03 21.14
CA MET A 631 -7.56 -12.96 20.57
C MET A 631 -6.37 -13.17 21.53
N ASN A 632 -6.13 -12.20 22.42
CA ASN A 632 -5.04 -12.17 23.39
C ASN A 632 -3.65 -12.49 22.78
N PRO A 633 -3.16 -11.72 21.80
CA PRO A 633 -1.82 -11.97 21.22
C PRO A 633 -0.72 -11.88 22.28
N ALA A 634 -0.69 -10.83 23.11
CA ALA A 634 0.22 -10.68 24.25
C ALA A 634 1.69 -10.99 23.92
N GLY A 635 2.23 -10.26 22.94
CA GLY A 635 3.59 -10.46 22.43
C GLY A 635 3.82 -11.76 21.65
N ARG A 636 2.78 -12.52 21.30
CA ARG A 636 2.86 -13.73 20.46
C ARG A 636 2.45 -13.44 19.03
N ALA A 637 3.14 -14.06 18.07
CA ALA A 637 2.80 -13.96 16.66
C ALA A 637 1.44 -14.58 16.36
N ILE A 638 0.79 -14.12 15.29
CA ILE A 638 -0.56 -14.53 14.92
C ILE A 638 -0.49 -15.37 13.64
N LEU A 639 -0.92 -16.63 13.72
CA LEU A 639 -1.21 -17.43 12.54
C LEU A 639 -2.54 -16.96 11.95
N LYS A 640 -2.52 -16.58 10.68
CA LYS A 640 -3.74 -16.13 9.97
C LYS A 640 -4.23 -17.22 9.03
N SER A 641 -5.53 -17.50 9.03
CA SER A 641 -6.17 -18.45 8.12
C SER A 641 -7.12 -17.74 7.14
N CYS A 642 -7.30 -18.33 5.96
CA CYS A 642 -8.21 -17.85 4.93
C CYS A 642 -8.42 -18.97 3.90
N HIS A 643 -9.62 -19.09 3.34
CA HIS A 643 -9.86 -20.01 2.22
C HIS A 643 -9.46 -19.37 0.88
N TYR A 644 -9.08 -20.20 -0.10
CA TYR A 644 -8.90 -19.77 -1.49
C TYR A 644 -10.24 -19.46 -2.16
N PHE A 645 -10.29 -18.34 -2.88
CA PHE A 645 -11.37 -17.94 -3.77
C PHE A 645 -10.83 -17.71 -5.19
N GLU A 646 -11.62 -18.02 -6.20
CA GLU A 646 -11.21 -17.81 -7.58
C GLU A 646 -11.06 -16.32 -7.92
N PRO A 647 -10.06 -15.95 -8.75
CA PRO A 647 -9.94 -14.57 -9.23
C PRO A 647 -11.18 -14.16 -10.02
N MET A 648 -11.71 -12.96 -9.78
CA MET A 648 -12.90 -12.44 -10.47
C MET A 648 -12.79 -12.35 -12.00
N GLU A 649 -11.58 -12.09 -12.54
CA GLU A 649 -11.33 -12.12 -13.98
C GLU A 649 -10.40 -13.29 -14.32
N GLY A 650 -11.00 -14.37 -14.81
CA GLY A 650 -10.32 -15.53 -15.38
C GLY A 650 -10.26 -15.52 -16.91
N ALA A 651 -9.47 -16.43 -17.47
CA ALA A 651 -9.49 -16.69 -18.91
C ALA A 651 -10.80 -17.38 -19.33
N ASP A 652 -11.29 -17.05 -20.52
CA ASP A 652 -12.52 -17.58 -21.12
C ASP A 652 -12.35 -17.75 -22.65
N GLU A 653 -13.42 -18.11 -23.35
CA GLU A 653 -13.38 -18.32 -24.80
C GLU A 653 -13.01 -17.06 -25.61
N THR A 654 -13.33 -15.86 -25.10
CA THR A 654 -13.01 -14.59 -25.78
C THR A 654 -11.60 -14.10 -25.46
N TYR A 655 -11.15 -14.32 -24.23
CA TYR A 655 -9.83 -13.94 -23.71
C TYR A 655 -9.15 -15.17 -23.08
N PRO A 656 -8.56 -16.06 -23.90
CA PRO A 656 -8.13 -17.38 -23.45
C PRO A 656 -6.81 -17.40 -22.65
N PHE A 657 -6.07 -16.30 -22.61
CA PHE A 657 -4.78 -16.24 -21.93
C PHE A 657 -4.84 -15.44 -20.63
N ARG A 658 -4.24 -15.97 -19.56
CA ARG A 658 -4.02 -15.22 -18.32
C ARG A 658 -2.82 -14.28 -18.48
N LEU A 659 -3.01 -13.00 -18.14
CA LEU A 659 -1.96 -12.00 -18.20
C LEU A 659 -1.17 -11.93 -16.88
N SER A 660 0.15 -11.87 -17.01
CA SER A 660 1.04 -11.47 -15.93
C SER A 660 1.99 -10.38 -16.41
N THR A 661 2.14 -9.30 -15.64
CA THR A 661 3.13 -8.27 -15.93
C THR A 661 4.38 -8.45 -15.07
N GLY A 662 5.52 -7.87 -15.41
CA GLY A 662 6.65 -7.89 -14.47
C GLY A 662 7.89 -7.16 -14.92
N ARG A 663 9.02 -7.51 -14.27
CA ARG A 663 10.29 -6.82 -14.45
C ARG A 663 11.26 -7.60 -15.34
N ASN A 664 12.12 -6.87 -16.02
CA ASN A 664 13.37 -7.38 -16.57
C ASN A 664 14.56 -6.87 -15.73
N VAL A 665 15.77 -7.35 -16.05
CA VAL A 665 16.97 -7.05 -15.27
C VAL A 665 17.56 -5.65 -15.54
N PHE A 666 17.36 -5.11 -16.74
CA PHE A 666 18.05 -3.90 -17.20
C PHE A 666 17.31 -2.61 -16.86
N HIS A 667 15.98 -2.67 -16.77
CA HIS A 667 15.15 -1.49 -16.57
C HIS A 667 14.58 -1.38 -15.18
N PHE A 668 14.52 -0.15 -14.68
CA PHE A 668 13.86 0.21 -13.44
C PHE A 668 12.59 0.98 -13.75
N HIS A 669 11.44 0.46 -13.27
CA HIS A 669 10.11 1.03 -13.47
C HIS A 669 9.89 1.57 -14.89
N THR A 670 9.42 2.80 -15.06
CA THR A 670 9.06 3.42 -16.34
C THR A 670 10.25 3.82 -17.19
N ARG A 671 11.45 3.37 -16.80
CA ARG A 671 12.69 3.49 -17.59
C ARG A 671 13.16 4.93 -17.77
N THR A 672 12.56 5.91 -17.11
CA THR A 672 12.98 7.32 -17.18
C THR A 672 14.41 7.49 -16.68
N LYS A 673 14.86 6.73 -15.67
CA LYS A 673 16.28 6.69 -15.27
C LYS A 673 17.12 5.79 -16.19
N THR A 674 16.77 4.51 -16.28
CA THR A 674 17.62 3.48 -16.92
C THR A 674 17.66 3.53 -18.45
N GLY A 675 16.63 4.06 -19.11
CA GLY A 675 16.58 4.19 -20.56
C GLY A 675 17.54 5.24 -21.13
N ARG A 676 18.04 6.14 -20.28
CA ARG A 676 19.07 7.13 -20.64
C ARG A 676 20.50 6.56 -20.58
N ALA A 677 20.68 5.35 -20.06
CA ALA A 677 21.94 4.61 -20.17
C ALA A 677 21.91 3.70 -21.41
N LYS A 678 22.71 4.00 -22.45
CA LYS A 678 22.63 3.30 -23.75
C LYS A 678 22.90 1.81 -23.63
N SER A 679 23.81 1.38 -22.74
CA SER A 679 24.08 -0.05 -22.51
C SER A 679 22.83 -0.79 -22.04
N LEU A 680 22.09 -0.24 -21.06
CA LEU A 680 20.85 -0.83 -20.55
C LEU A 680 19.72 -0.76 -21.58
N GLN A 681 19.63 0.36 -22.30
CA GLN A 681 18.63 0.55 -23.36
C GLN A 681 18.84 -0.41 -24.53
N LYS A 682 20.09 -0.62 -24.96
CA LYS A 682 20.44 -1.57 -26.03
C LYS A 682 20.13 -3.01 -25.64
N ALA A 683 20.31 -3.36 -24.37
CA ALA A 683 20.04 -4.71 -23.86
C ALA A 683 18.54 -5.06 -23.84
N CYS A 684 17.65 -4.07 -23.77
CA CYS A 684 16.19 -4.28 -23.85
C CYS A 684 15.49 -3.03 -24.42
N PRO A 685 15.49 -2.83 -25.74
CA PRO A 685 15.07 -1.56 -26.34
C PRO A 685 13.55 -1.38 -26.39
N GLU A 686 12.79 -2.48 -26.53
CA GLU A 686 11.34 -2.48 -26.68
C GLU A 686 10.68 -3.59 -25.84
N PRO A 687 9.37 -3.46 -25.51
CA PRO A 687 8.64 -4.52 -24.83
C PRO A 687 8.34 -5.68 -25.77
N GLU A 688 8.40 -6.89 -25.22
CA GLU A 688 8.00 -8.12 -25.92
C GLU A 688 7.01 -8.90 -25.06
N VAL A 689 5.94 -9.41 -25.68
CA VAL A 689 5.04 -10.36 -25.02
C VAL A 689 5.62 -11.76 -25.14
N ARG A 690 5.71 -12.48 -24.02
CA ARG A 690 6.12 -13.88 -24.01
C ARG A 690 4.91 -14.81 -24.08
N ILE A 691 4.98 -15.78 -24.98
CA ILE A 691 3.92 -16.74 -25.30
C ILE A 691 4.51 -18.15 -25.21
N ALA A 692 3.76 -19.12 -24.67
CA ALA A 692 4.20 -20.51 -24.63
C ALA A 692 4.40 -21.07 -26.05
N SER A 693 5.32 -22.02 -26.22
CA SER A 693 5.65 -22.58 -27.54
C SER A 693 4.43 -23.20 -28.22
N GLU A 694 3.62 -23.94 -27.47
CA GLU A 694 2.43 -24.63 -27.95
C GLU A 694 1.29 -23.67 -28.28
N ASP A 695 1.18 -22.56 -27.55
CA ASP A 695 0.18 -21.53 -27.85
C ASP A 695 0.59 -20.70 -29.07
N ALA A 696 1.88 -20.41 -29.22
CA ALA A 696 2.42 -19.71 -30.37
C ALA A 696 2.23 -20.53 -31.66
N GLU A 697 2.44 -21.85 -31.61
CA GLU A 697 2.19 -22.75 -32.75
C GLU A 697 0.71 -22.73 -33.18
N LYS A 698 -0.22 -22.81 -32.23
CA LYS A 698 -1.67 -22.73 -32.52
C LYS A 698 -2.10 -21.40 -33.12
N LEU A 699 -1.41 -20.31 -32.77
CA LEU A 699 -1.69 -18.96 -33.26
C LEU A 699 -0.90 -18.59 -34.52
N ASP A 700 -0.07 -19.49 -35.05
CA ASP A 700 0.90 -19.21 -36.13
C ASP A 700 1.82 -18.02 -35.80
N ILE A 701 2.31 -17.91 -34.57
CA ILE A 701 3.18 -16.80 -34.12
C ILE A 701 4.63 -17.28 -33.95
N GLN A 702 5.57 -16.54 -34.53
CA GLN A 702 7.00 -16.74 -34.35
C GLN A 702 7.63 -15.62 -33.50
N THR A 703 8.84 -15.87 -33.00
CA THR A 703 9.59 -14.82 -32.30
C THR A 703 9.92 -13.68 -33.27
N GLY A 704 9.62 -12.45 -32.87
CA GLY A 704 9.82 -11.25 -33.69
C GLY A 704 8.57 -10.76 -34.41
N ASP A 705 7.55 -11.61 -34.56
CA ASP A 705 6.26 -11.24 -35.13
C ASP A 705 5.62 -10.12 -34.31
N MET A 706 4.97 -9.19 -35.02
CA MET A 706 4.15 -8.16 -34.41
C MET A 706 2.79 -8.74 -34.03
N VAL A 707 2.36 -8.47 -32.81
CA VAL A 707 1.08 -8.95 -32.28
C VAL A 707 0.34 -7.87 -31.52
N ILE A 708 -0.99 -7.94 -31.56
CA ILE A 708 -1.88 -7.15 -30.71
C ILE A 708 -2.26 -8.01 -29.51
N VAL A 709 -1.97 -7.53 -28.31
CA VAL A 709 -2.45 -8.12 -27.06
C VAL A 709 -3.63 -7.28 -26.60
N ARG A 710 -4.82 -7.88 -26.51
CA ARG A 710 -6.07 -7.18 -26.19
C ARG A 710 -6.68 -7.71 -24.91
N SER A 711 -7.11 -6.81 -24.04
CA SER A 711 -7.93 -7.09 -22.86
C SER A 711 -9.30 -6.41 -23.00
N ARG A 712 -10.17 -6.58 -21.99
CA ARG A 712 -11.44 -5.87 -21.88
C ARG A 712 -11.31 -4.34 -21.78
N ARG A 713 -10.13 -3.83 -21.42
CA ARG A 713 -9.89 -2.40 -21.12
C ARG A 713 -9.15 -1.68 -22.25
N GLY A 714 -8.32 -2.39 -23.00
CA GLY A 714 -7.44 -1.78 -23.97
C GLY A 714 -6.64 -2.81 -24.75
N ALA A 715 -5.68 -2.33 -25.54
CA ALA A 715 -4.78 -3.16 -26.31
C ALA A 715 -3.39 -2.54 -26.35
N VAL A 716 -2.40 -3.37 -26.65
CA VAL A 716 -1.03 -2.95 -26.97
C VAL A 716 -0.55 -3.71 -28.20
N GLU A 717 0.36 -3.11 -28.94
CA GLU A 717 0.95 -3.67 -30.16
C GLU A 717 2.46 -3.85 -29.94
N VAL A 718 2.89 -5.09 -29.73
CA VAL A 718 4.25 -5.44 -29.29
C VAL A 718 4.81 -6.64 -30.06
N ARG A 719 6.11 -6.89 -29.97
CA ARG A 719 6.71 -8.09 -30.56
C ARG A 719 6.43 -9.32 -29.71
N ALA A 720 6.24 -10.47 -30.35
CA ALA A 720 6.17 -11.75 -29.69
C ALA A 720 7.57 -12.34 -29.43
N ARG A 721 7.74 -12.98 -28.27
CA ARG A 721 8.87 -13.86 -27.96
C ARG A 721 8.33 -15.22 -27.53
N VAL A 722 8.69 -16.27 -28.24
CA VAL A 722 8.22 -17.63 -27.97
C VAL A 722 9.03 -18.26 -26.84
N GLY A 723 8.33 -18.89 -25.88
CA GLY A 723 8.88 -19.63 -24.75
C GLY A 723 8.94 -18.86 -23.42
N GLY A 724 9.19 -19.61 -22.34
CA GLY A 724 9.40 -19.06 -20.98
C GLY A 724 8.13 -18.74 -20.19
N THR A 725 6.94 -19.08 -20.71
CA THR A 725 5.66 -19.10 -19.99
C THR A 725 4.99 -20.46 -20.15
N LYS A 726 4.01 -20.77 -19.29
CA LYS A 726 3.17 -21.96 -19.40
C LYS A 726 2.02 -21.74 -20.40
N VAL A 727 1.53 -22.84 -20.98
CA VAL A 727 0.32 -22.87 -21.82
C VAL A 727 -0.83 -22.14 -21.13
N GLY A 728 -1.54 -21.30 -21.88
CA GLY A 728 -2.64 -20.45 -21.39
C GLY A 728 -2.19 -19.22 -20.60
N GLN A 729 -0.90 -18.89 -20.57
CA GLN A 729 -0.36 -17.74 -19.84
C GLN A 729 0.61 -16.90 -20.69
N VAL A 730 0.49 -15.58 -20.55
CA VAL A 730 1.40 -14.63 -21.20
C VAL A 730 2.05 -13.69 -20.22
N PHE A 731 3.25 -13.23 -20.57
CA PHE A 731 4.02 -12.29 -19.77
C PHE A 731 4.41 -11.05 -20.57
N LEU A 732 4.19 -9.86 -20.01
CA LEU A 732 4.59 -8.59 -20.62
C LEU A 732 5.33 -7.70 -19.60
N PRO A 733 6.53 -7.17 -19.90
CA PRO A 733 7.19 -6.24 -19.01
C PRO A 733 6.45 -4.89 -18.96
N PHE A 734 6.31 -4.30 -17.77
CA PHE A 734 5.60 -3.02 -17.60
C PHE A 734 6.47 -1.77 -17.79
N HIS A 735 7.75 -1.94 -18.12
CA HIS A 735 8.75 -0.86 -18.07
C HIS A 735 8.55 0.27 -19.09
N PHE A 736 7.71 0.05 -20.09
CA PHE A 736 7.68 0.86 -21.31
C PHE A 736 6.46 1.78 -21.29
N GLY A 737 6.72 3.08 -21.12
CA GLY A 737 5.75 4.15 -21.33
C GLY A 737 5.86 4.71 -22.75
N TYR A 738 5.76 6.01 -22.92
CA TYR A 738 5.70 6.71 -24.20
C TYR A 738 6.76 7.82 -24.36
N TRP A 739 7.51 8.18 -23.31
CA TRP A 739 8.51 9.27 -23.37
C TRP A 739 9.63 9.08 -24.41
N ASP A 740 9.94 7.82 -24.79
CA ASP A 740 10.88 7.49 -25.86
C ASP A 740 10.23 6.75 -27.05
N GLY A 741 8.90 6.78 -27.15
CA GLY A 741 8.16 6.21 -28.28
C GLY A 741 8.45 6.98 -29.56
N LYS A 742 8.70 6.26 -30.66
CA LYS A 742 9.01 6.86 -31.98
C LYS A 742 8.08 6.40 -33.11
N ASP A 743 7.34 5.34 -32.87
CA ASP A 743 6.56 4.62 -33.86
C ASP A 743 5.05 4.72 -33.61
N GLY A 744 4.62 5.47 -32.60
CA GLY A 744 3.21 5.73 -32.32
C GLY A 744 2.40 4.52 -31.84
N ARG A 745 3.03 3.41 -31.42
CA ARG A 745 2.33 2.19 -30.97
C ARG A 745 2.06 2.17 -29.47
N ALA A 746 0.85 1.76 -29.08
CA ALA A 746 0.54 1.48 -27.67
C ALA A 746 1.38 0.30 -27.17
N ARG A 747 2.12 0.50 -26.07
CA ARG A 747 3.11 -0.49 -25.59
C ARG A 747 3.18 -0.64 -24.07
N ALA A 748 2.44 0.18 -23.32
CA ALA A 748 2.43 0.12 -21.86
C ALA A 748 1.57 -1.05 -21.37
N ALA A 749 2.16 -1.96 -20.59
CA ALA A 749 1.44 -3.16 -20.14
C ALA A 749 0.17 -2.85 -19.33
N ASN A 750 0.15 -1.72 -18.62
CA ASN A 750 -0.97 -1.32 -17.78
C ASN A 750 -2.17 -0.75 -18.55
N GLU A 751 -2.10 -0.63 -19.88
CA GLU A 751 -3.29 -0.51 -20.74
C GLU A 751 -4.19 -1.75 -20.63
N LEU A 752 -3.61 -2.90 -20.25
CA LEU A 752 -4.29 -4.19 -20.22
C LEU A 752 -4.81 -4.58 -18.84
N THR A 753 -4.21 -4.07 -17.76
CA THR A 753 -4.36 -4.60 -16.41
C THR A 753 -5.67 -4.20 -15.75
N VAL A 754 -6.23 -5.12 -14.95
CA VAL A 754 -7.50 -4.92 -14.25
C VAL A 754 -7.35 -3.94 -13.10
N GLU A 755 -8.39 -3.15 -12.85
CA GLU A 755 -8.49 -2.29 -11.67
C GLU A 755 -9.16 -3.03 -10.49
N ARG A 756 -8.45 -4.02 -9.93
CA ARG A 756 -8.89 -4.76 -8.73
C ARG A 756 -7.83 -4.69 -7.66
N TRP A 757 -8.27 -4.57 -6.41
CA TRP A 757 -7.44 -4.25 -5.26
C TRP A 757 -7.63 -5.31 -4.18
N ASP A 758 -6.55 -5.69 -3.50
CA ASP A 758 -6.60 -6.56 -2.32
C ASP A 758 -7.42 -5.89 -1.20
N PRO A 759 -8.31 -6.61 -0.50
CA PRO A 759 -9.27 -5.99 0.42
C PRO A 759 -8.61 -5.31 1.62
N ILE A 760 -7.41 -5.74 2.04
CA ILE A 760 -6.69 -5.18 3.20
C ILE A 760 -5.64 -4.18 2.74
N SER A 761 -4.64 -4.64 1.99
CA SER A 761 -3.49 -3.80 1.62
C SER A 761 -3.85 -2.72 0.60
N LYS A 762 -5.00 -2.87 -0.08
CA LYS A 762 -5.42 -2.07 -1.22
C LYS A 762 -4.33 -2.00 -2.29
N GLN A 763 -3.56 -3.07 -2.44
CA GLN A 763 -2.58 -3.24 -3.51
C GLN A 763 -3.28 -3.80 -4.75
N PRO A 764 -3.05 -3.26 -5.96
CA PRO A 764 -3.72 -3.73 -7.16
C PRO A 764 -3.14 -5.03 -7.70
N THR A 765 -4.01 -5.81 -8.33
CA THR A 765 -3.73 -7.15 -8.85
C THR A 765 -3.17 -7.11 -10.29
N PHE A 766 -1.94 -6.61 -10.46
CA PHE A 766 -1.30 -6.56 -11.79
C PHE A 766 -0.95 -7.94 -12.40
N LYS A 767 -0.88 -9.00 -11.59
CA LYS A 767 -0.73 -10.41 -12.01
C LYS A 767 -2.10 -11.05 -12.16
N ALA A 768 -3.02 -10.36 -12.82
CA ALA A 768 -4.37 -10.82 -13.05
C ALA A 768 -4.94 -10.22 -14.35
N GLY A 769 -6.05 -10.79 -14.79
CA GLY A 769 -6.74 -10.42 -16.01
C GLY A 769 -6.56 -11.43 -17.13
N ALA A 770 -7.41 -11.28 -18.14
CA ALA A 770 -7.44 -12.14 -19.31
C ALA A 770 -7.20 -11.32 -20.59
N VAL A 771 -6.48 -11.91 -21.52
CA VAL A 771 -6.14 -11.31 -22.81
C VAL A 771 -6.31 -12.31 -23.96
N ARG A 772 -6.42 -11.77 -25.16
CA ARG A 772 -6.28 -12.51 -26.42
C ARG A 772 -5.14 -11.91 -27.24
N ILE A 773 -4.60 -12.71 -28.14
CA ILE A 773 -3.45 -12.35 -28.97
C ILE A 773 -3.86 -12.47 -30.43
N GLU A 774 -3.58 -11.44 -31.21
CA GLU A 774 -3.87 -11.38 -32.64
C GLU A 774 -2.56 -11.09 -33.40
N LYS A 775 -2.22 -11.90 -34.41
CA LYS A 775 -1.05 -11.65 -35.26
C LYS A 775 -1.31 -10.46 -36.18
N VAL A 776 -0.34 -9.54 -36.28
CA VAL A 776 -0.41 -8.41 -37.21
C VAL A 776 0.10 -8.85 -38.58
N THR A 777 -0.73 -8.73 -39.62
CA THR A 777 -0.39 -9.12 -41.00
C THR A 777 0.17 -7.97 -41.84
N ASP A 778 -0.14 -6.72 -41.50
CA ASP A 778 0.39 -5.51 -42.15
C ASP A 778 1.38 -4.79 -41.23
N THR A 779 2.67 -5.01 -41.46
CA THR A 779 3.77 -4.53 -40.62
C THR A 779 4.08 -3.03 -40.80
N GLY A 780 3.45 -2.35 -41.76
CA GLY A 780 3.65 -0.93 -42.03
C GLY A 780 2.60 -0.01 -41.39
N LYS A 781 1.49 -0.56 -40.91
CA LYS A 781 0.35 0.20 -40.36
C LYS A 781 0.27 0.03 -38.85
N ILE A 782 0.20 1.14 -38.12
CA ILE A 782 -0.10 1.14 -36.68
C ILE A 782 -1.56 0.74 -36.50
N ASN A 783 -1.80 -0.36 -35.77
CA ASN A 783 -3.14 -0.88 -35.50
C ASN A 783 -3.65 -0.44 -34.13
N VAL A 784 -2.75 -0.27 -33.16
CA VAL A 784 -3.07 0.26 -31.84
C VAL A 784 -2.26 1.53 -31.58
N PRO A 785 -2.85 2.73 -31.77
CA PRO A 785 -2.13 3.98 -31.58
C PRO A 785 -1.81 4.20 -30.10
N GLU A 786 -0.66 4.82 -29.84
CA GLU A 786 -0.30 5.23 -28.49
C GLU A 786 -1.24 6.35 -28.00
N PRO A 787 -1.78 6.23 -26.78
CA PRO A 787 -2.79 7.14 -26.26
C PRO A 787 -2.23 8.35 -25.48
N GLN A 788 -0.92 8.44 -25.27
CA GLN A 788 -0.29 9.54 -24.52
C GLN A 788 -0.35 10.85 -25.30
N SER A 789 -0.07 10.86 -26.62
CA SER A 789 -0.21 12.09 -27.42
C SER A 789 -1.62 12.67 -27.35
N ALA A 790 -2.65 11.81 -27.35
CA ALA A 790 -4.04 12.26 -27.20
C ALA A 790 -4.29 12.92 -25.84
N ALA A 791 -3.74 12.36 -24.76
CA ALA A 791 -3.81 12.97 -23.43
C ALA A 791 -3.05 14.30 -23.32
N GLU A 792 -1.89 14.42 -23.99
CA GLU A 792 -1.17 15.70 -24.06
C GLU A 792 -1.95 16.76 -24.84
N VAL A 793 -2.64 16.38 -25.93
CA VAL A 793 -3.54 17.27 -26.67
C VAL A 793 -4.74 17.66 -25.81
N GLU A 794 -5.35 16.73 -25.09
CA GLU A 794 -6.45 17.01 -24.16
C GLU A 794 -6.00 17.97 -23.03
N ALA A 795 -4.84 17.72 -22.43
CA ALA A 795 -4.24 18.61 -21.45
C ALA A 795 -3.90 19.99 -22.05
N SER A 796 -3.56 20.06 -23.34
CA SER A 796 -3.32 21.32 -24.04
C SER A 796 -4.61 22.13 -24.30
N ASN A 797 -5.77 21.48 -24.25
CA ASN A 797 -7.06 22.17 -24.30
C ASN A 797 -7.50 22.71 -22.92
N LYS A 798 -6.80 22.39 -21.83
CA LYS A 798 -7.02 23.04 -20.54
C LYS A 798 -6.68 24.54 -20.67
N SER A 799 -7.69 25.40 -20.63
CA SER A 799 -7.45 26.82 -20.44
C SER A 799 -7.04 27.07 -18.98
N ALA A 800 -6.00 27.88 -18.76
CA ALA A 800 -5.43 28.12 -17.43
C ALA A 800 -6.39 28.83 -16.43
N HIS A 801 -7.62 29.13 -16.84
CA HIS A 801 -8.59 29.89 -16.05
C HIS A 801 -10.03 29.48 -16.34
N THR A 802 -10.38 28.19 -16.25
CA THR A 802 -11.81 27.87 -16.13
C THR A 802 -12.28 28.34 -14.76
N SER A 803 -13.26 29.24 -14.72
CA SER A 803 -13.78 29.84 -13.49
C SER A 803 -14.56 28.80 -12.68
N MET A 804 -13.84 27.99 -11.89
CA MET A 804 -14.43 27.06 -10.92
C MET A 804 -15.37 27.76 -9.92
N ALA A 805 -15.30 29.09 -9.81
CA ALA A 805 -16.15 29.91 -8.97
C ALA A 805 -17.65 29.66 -9.18
N ALA A 806 -18.12 29.50 -10.44
CA ALA A 806 -19.53 29.22 -10.72
C ALA A 806 -19.93 27.78 -10.35
N GLU A 807 -18.99 26.84 -10.43
CA GLU A 807 -19.21 25.43 -10.06
C GLU A 807 -19.33 25.28 -8.53
N TYR A 808 -18.56 26.04 -7.76
CA TYR A 808 -18.64 26.02 -6.29
C TYR A 808 -19.99 26.50 -5.76
N SER A 809 -20.63 27.50 -6.39
CA SER A 809 -21.96 27.97 -5.96
C SER A 809 -23.10 26.95 -6.13
N MET A 810 -22.89 25.93 -6.96
CA MET A 810 -23.88 24.85 -7.17
C MET A 810 -23.64 23.64 -6.27
N ARG A 811 -22.54 23.61 -5.51
CA ARG A 811 -22.21 22.49 -4.62
C ARG A 811 -22.88 22.68 -3.27
N LYS A 812 -23.61 21.65 -2.84
CA LYS A 812 -24.17 21.56 -1.50
C LYS A 812 -23.38 20.52 -0.71
N ARG A 813 -22.99 20.89 0.51
CA ARG A 813 -22.52 19.89 1.47
C ARG A 813 -23.67 18.94 1.77
N GLN A 814 -23.34 17.66 1.90
CA GLN A 814 -24.29 16.60 2.25
C GLN A 814 -24.43 16.44 3.77
N LEU A 815 -23.66 17.22 4.54
CA LEU A 815 -23.64 17.18 6.00
C LEU A 815 -24.99 17.60 6.57
N GLU A 816 -25.58 18.68 6.08
CA GLU A 816 -26.85 19.23 6.55
C GLU A 816 -28.00 18.23 6.33
N GLU A 817 -27.96 17.47 5.22
CA GLU A 817 -28.93 16.41 4.94
C GLU A 817 -28.76 15.22 5.90
N TRP A 818 -27.54 14.74 6.10
CA TRP A 818 -27.24 13.58 6.95
C TRP A 818 -27.43 13.88 8.44
N LEU A 819 -26.95 15.05 8.87
CA LEU A 819 -27.09 15.54 10.23
C LEU A 819 -28.56 15.76 10.60
N GLY A 820 -29.35 16.33 9.68
CA GLY A 820 -30.79 16.50 9.86
C GLY A 820 -31.53 15.16 9.99
N GLU A 821 -31.19 14.16 9.16
CA GLU A 821 -31.76 12.80 9.26
C GLU A 821 -31.42 12.12 10.59
N ALA A 822 -30.16 12.22 11.04
CA ALA A 822 -29.72 11.67 12.32
C ALA A 822 -30.42 12.37 13.50
N TYR A 823 -30.50 13.71 13.49
CA TYR A 823 -31.12 14.48 14.57
C TYR A 823 -32.63 14.30 14.65
N GLU A 824 -33.34 14.33 13.53
CA GLU A 824 -34.80 14.11 13.51
C GLU A 824 -35.15 12.67 13.92
N SER A 825 -34.33 11.68 13.58
CA SER A 825 -34.49 10.30 14.10
C SER A 825 -34.34 10.24 15.63
N ILE A 826 -33.39 10.99 16.20
CA ILE A 826 -33.21 11.09 17.67
C ILE A 826 -34.41 11.75 18.34
N LYS A 827 -35.00 12.76 17.70
CA LYS A 827 -36.17 13.47 18.19
C LYS A 827 -37.41 12.57 18.19
N HIS A 828 -37.67 11.86 17.09
CA HIS A 828 -38.79 10.90 17.01
C HIS A 828 -38.62 9.72 17.97
N LEU A 829 -37.39 9.33 18.33
CA LEU A 829 -37.17 8.29 19.34
C LEU A 829 -37.82 8.63 20.70
N SER A 830 -37.80 9.90 21.11
CA SER A 830 -38.49 10.33 22.34
C SER A 830 -40.01 10.23 22.25
N GLU A 831 -40.58 10.45 21.07
CA GLU A 831 -42.01 10.32 20.79
C GLU A 831 -42.44 8.84 20.82
N ILE A 832 -41.68 7.97 20.16
CA ILE A 832 -41.89 6.51 20.18
C ILE A 832 -41.96 5.99 21.61
N TYR A 833 -41.01 6.37 22.47
CA TYR A 833 -41.08 5.97 23.88
C TYR A 833 -42.30 6.54 24.60
N GLY A 834 -42.73 7.77 24.26
CA GLY A 834 -43.94 8.37 24.81
C GLY A 834 -45.21 7.58 24.46
N ASP A 835 -45.31 7.09 23.22
CA ASP A 835 -46.46 6.34 22.72
C ASP A 835 -46.48 4.90 23.27
N LEU A 836 -45.32 4.26 23.40
CA LEU A 836 -45.23 2.87 23.89
C LEU A 836 -45.44 2.72 25.41
N ILE A 837 -45.13 3.73 26.22
CA ILE A 837 -45.24 3.64 27.69
C ILE A 837 -46.68 3.35 28.16
N PRO A 838 -47.72 4.06 27.68
CA PRO A 838 -49.12 3.73 27.99
C PRO A 838 -49.54 2.32 27.57
N ASP A 839 -49.05 1.84 26.43
CA ASP A 839 -49.45 0.55 25.85
C ASP A 839 -48.86 -0.64 26.61
N LEU A 840 -47.65 -0.48 27.16
CA LEU A 840 -46.89 -1.55 27.81
C LEU A 840 -46.90 -1.50 29.35
N VAL A 841 -47.80 -0.73 29.97
CA VAL A 841 -47.93 -0.60 31.44
C VAL A 841 -48.19 -1.94 32.18
N HIS A 842 -48.59 -2.98 31.44
CA HIS A 842 -48.82 -4.31 32.00
C HIS A 842 -47.52 -5.09 32.29
N ASP A 843 -46.38 -4.69 31.70
CA ASP A 843 -45.04 -5.18 32.04
C ASP A 843 -44.26 -4.05 32.73
N LEU A 844 -44.32 -4.01 34.07
CA LEU A 844 -43.74 -2.94 34.89
C LEU A 844 -42.22 -2.80 34.73
N GLU A 845 -41.51 -3.88 34.40
CA GLU A 845 -40.07 -3.82 34.16
C GLU A 845 -39.77 -3.10 32.84
N ILE A 846 -40.54 -3.41 31.79
CA ILE A 846 -40.43 -2.75 30.49
C ILE A 846 -40.84 -1.27 30.60
N GLU A 847 -41.95 -0.97 31.27
CA GLU A 847 -42.41 0.40 31.48
C GLU A 847 -41.32 1.26 32.17
N ALA A 848 -40.76 0.76 33.27
CA ALA A 848 -39.69 1.45 34.00
C ALA A 848 -38.45 1.66 33.12
N GLY A 849 -38.08 0.66 32.33
CA GLY A 849 -36.99 0.74 31.37
C GLY A 849 -37.20 1.82 30.31
N LEU A 850 -38.35 1.82 29.63
CA LEU A 850 -38.69 2.79 28.59
C LEU A 850 -38.66 4.24 29.11
N ARG A 851 -39.09 4.48 30.36
CA ARG A 851 -38.97 5.81 30.99
C ARG A 851 -37.51 6.26 31.12
N VAL A 852 -36.60 5.36 31.46
CA VAL A 852 -35.16 5.66 31.52
C VAL A 852 -34.60 5.94 30.12
N LEU A 853 -34.95 5.14 29.11
CA LEU A 853 -34.50 5.33 27.73
C LEU A 853 -34.97 6.67 27.16
N ARG A 854 -36.23 7.07 27.41
CA ARG A 854 -36.76 8.37 27.00
C ARG A 854 -35.94 9.54 27.54
N ARG A 855 -35.56 9.52 28.82
CA ARG A 855 -34.71 10.55 29.43
C ARG A 855 -33.33 10.62 28.78
N ILE A 856 -32.75 9.48 28.39
CA ILE A 856 -31.47 9.42 27.68
C ILE A 856 -31.61 10.05 26.28
N ALA A 857 -32.65 9.69 25.52
CA ALA A 857 -32.92 10.24 24.20
C ALA A 857 -33.12 11.77 24.23
N GLU A 858 -33.90 12.29 25.18
CA GLU A 858 -34.07 13.75 25.36
C GLU A 858 -32.76 14.47 25.71
N GLY A 859 -31.90 13.81 26.51
CA GLY A 859 -30.56 14.30 26.82
C GLY A 859 -29.67 14.38 25.57
N MET A 860 -29.71 13.36 24.73
CA MET A 860 -28.99 13.34 23.45
C MET A 860 -29.49 14.46 22.52
N ARG A 861 -30.81 14.58 22.34
CA ARG A 861 -31.44 15.64 21.52
C ARG A 861 -30.96 17.04 21.91
N ARG A 862 -30.99 17.38 23.21
CA ARG A 862 -30.54 18.69 23.72
C ARG A 862 -29.08 19.01 23.41
N ARG A 863 -28.20 18.00 23.38
CA ARG A 863 -26.77 18.23 23.06
C ARG A 863 -26.56 18.58 21.59
N PHE A 864 -27.36 18.01 20.69
CA PHE A 864 -27.26 18.29 19.25
C PHE A 864 -27.91 19.62 18.84
N GLU A 865 -28.88 20.14 19.60
CA GLU A 865 -29.60 21.38 19.27
C GLU A 865 -28.67 22.56 18.92
N THR A 866 -27.59 22.76 19.68
CA THR A 866 -26.63 23.86 19.42
C THR A 866 -25.95 23.70 18.05
N TYR A 867 -25.48 22.48 17.74
CA TYR A 867 -24.77 22.21 16.49
C TYR A 867 -25.67 22.22 15.27
N ILE A 868 -26.94 21.83 15.43
CA ILE A 868 -27.95 21.98 14.36
C ILE A 868 -28.15 23.45 14.00
N ARG A 869 -28.19 24.34 14.99
CA ARG A 869 -28.31 25.79 14.74
C ARG A 869 -27.07 26.37 14.08
N GLU A 870 -25.88 25.86 14.42
CA GLU A 870 -24.60 26.35 13.89
C GLU A 870 -24.28 25.81 12.49
N LEU A 871 -24.49 24.51 12.26
CA LEU A 871 -24.10 23.82 11.02
C LEU A 871 -25.21 23.78 9.97
N GLY A 872 -26.48 23.92 10.39
CA GLY A 872 -27.66 23.80 9.55
C GLY A 872 -28.14 22.35 9.37
N GLU A 873 -29.40 22.20 8.97
CA GLU A 873 -30.03 20.90 8.67
C GLU A 873 -31.11 20.99 7.57
N ASP A 874 -31.43 19.86 6.94
CA ASP A 874 -32.66 19.67 6.15
C ASP A 874 -33.71 18.89 6.97
N SER A 875 -34.39 19.61 7.87
CA SER A 875 -35.38 19.02 8.78
C SER A 875 -36.58 18.41 8.07
N GLN A 876 -37.01 18.97 6.93
CA GLN A 876 -38.13 18.46 6.16
C GLN A 876 -37.84 17.07 5.60
N ARG A 877 -36.65 16.88 5.03
CA ARG A 877 -36.22 15.57 4.52
C ARG A 877 -35.96 14.59 5.65
N GLY A 878 -35.26 15.03 6.71
CA GLY A 878 -34.91 14.20 7.87
C GLY A 878 -36.16 13.64 8.56
N SER A 879 -37.10 14.51 8.92
CA SER A 879 -38.36 14.11 9.57
C SER A 879 -39.17 13.13 8.73
N LYS A 880 -39.34 13.39 7.43
CA LYS A 880 -40.07 12.48 6.53
C LYS A 880 -39.50 11.06 6.48
N LYS A 881 -38.17 10.92 6.55
CA LYS A 881 -37.53 9.60 6.56
C LYS A 881 -37.70 8.91 7.92
N ALA A 882 -37.49 9.65 9.00
CA ALA A 882 -37.65 9.15 10.37
C ALA A 882 -39.09 8.69 10.64
N GLU A 883 -40.10 9.46 10.20
CA GLU A 883 -41.52 9.10 10.28
C GLU A 883 -41.83 7.82 9.50
N LYS A 884 -41.36 7.70 8.26
CA LYS A 884 -41.56 6.48 7.46
C LYS A 884 -41.00 5.23 8.13
N LEU A 885 -39.80 5.33 8.72
CA LEU A 885 -39.20 4.21 9.43
C LEU A 885 -39.96 3.89 10.72
N ARG A 886 -40.38 4.91 11.48
CA ARG A 886 -41.23 4.75 12.66
C ARG A 886 -42.51 4.00 12.31
N ASP A 887 -43.27 4.49 11.33
CA ASP A 887 -44.57 3.93 10.97
C ASP A 887 -44.45 2.49 10.43
N ALA A 888 -43.34 2.17 9.76
CA ALA A 888 -43.06 0.80 9.28
C ALA A 888 -42.72 -0.18 10.41
N LEU A 889 -42.06 0.28 11.48
CA LEU A 889 -41.64 -0.56 12.61
C LEU A 889 -42.69 -0.62 13.72
N PHE A 890 -43.53 0.41 13.87
CA PHE A 890 -44.54 0.56 14.92
C PHE A 890 -45.92 0.88 14.32
N PRO A 891 -46.58 -0.07 13.60
CA PRO A 891 -47.91 0.15 13.04
C PRO A 891 -48.99 0.25 14.13
N SER A 892 -50.10 0.94 13.85
CA SER A 892 -51.26 1.03 14.77
C SER A 892 -51.84 -0.37 15.04
N ARG A 893 -51.81 -0.84 16.30
CA ARG A 893 -52.20 -2.20 16.69
C ARG A 893 -53.67 -2.30 17.14
N ASP A 894 -54.35 -3.36 16.67
CA ASP A 894 -55.61 -3.86 17.25
C ASP A 894 -55.30 -4.76 18.49
N SER A 895 -55.36 -4.15 19.67
CA SER A 895 -55.86 -4.63 20.97
C SER A 895 -55.63 -6.07 21.52
N GLN A 896 -54.67 -6.89 21.07
CA GLN A 896 -54.26 -8.11 21.83
C GLN A 896 -52.96 -7.94 22.62
N ARG A 897 -53.11 -7.54 23.90
CA ARG A 897 -52.02 -7.42 24.89
C ARG A 897 -51.38 -8.79 25.15
N SER A 898 -50.17 -9.04 24.65
CA SER A 898 -49.50 -10.35 24.79
C SER A 898 -47.98 -10.26 25.05
N PRO A 899 -47.35 -11.28 25.65
CA PRO A 899 -45.88 -11.36 25.77
C PRO A 899 -45.14 -11.34 24.43
N TYR A 900 -45.81 -11.77 23.35
CA TYR A 900 -45.27 -11.72 22.00
C TYR A 900 -45.22 -10.29 21.45
N GLU A 901 -46.23 -9.48 21.75
CA GLU A 901 -46.27 -8.06 21.41
C GLU A 901 -45.06 -7.29 21.99
N VAL A 902 -44.70 -7.57 23.24
CA VAL A 902 -43.50 -6.99 23.89
C VAL A 902 -42.23 -7.36 23.14
N MET A 903 -42.10 -8.61 22.67
CA MET A 903 -40.94 -9.06 21.89
C MET A 903 -40.85 -8.35 20.54
N GLU A 904 -41.97 -8.19 19.83
CA GLU A 904 -42.00 -7.43 18.58
C GLU A 904 -41.61 -5.97 18.80
N THR A 905 -42.13 -5.33 19.86
CA THR A 905 -41.77 -3.93 20.18
C THR A 905 -40.29 -3.80 20.49
N LEU A 906 -39.70 -4.72 21.25
CA LEU A 906 -38.26 -4.73 21.54
C LEU A 906 -37.43 -4.93 20.27
N GLN A 907 -37.87 -5.79 19.35
CA GLN A 907 -37.22 -5.98 18.05
C GLN A 907 -37.29 -4.73 17.17
N ALA A 908 -38.46 -4.07 17.12
CA ALA A 908 -38.64 -2.81 16.40
C ALA A 908 -37.73 -1.69 16.97
N LEU A 909 -37.65 -1.58 18.30
CA LEU A 909 -36.72 -0.66 18.98
C LEU A 909 -35.26 -0.96 18.63
N HIS A 910 -34.86 -2.24 18.57
CA HIS A 910 -33.50 -2.61 18.17
C HIS A 910 -33.14 -2.10 16.77
N VAL A 911 -34.04 -2.28 15.79
CA VAL A 911 -33.82 -1.80 14.41
C VAL A 911 -33.75 -0.27 14.34
N TYR A 912 -34.63 0.43 15.07
CA TYR A 912 -34.64 1.90 15.06
C TYR A 912 -33.38 2.49 15.72
N LEU A 913 -32.91 1.90 16.83
CA LEU A 913 -31.65 2.30 17.48
C LEU A 913 -30.45 2.06 16.54
N ALA A 914 -30.40 0.92 15.84
CA ALA A 914 -29.36 0.63 14.86
C ALA A 914 -29.34 1.62 13.69
N HIS A 915 -30.50 2.13 13.25
CA HIS A 915 -30.58 3.19 12.24
C HIS A 915 -29.93 4.49 12.72
N ILE A 916 -30.22 4.91 13.96
CA ILE A 916 -29.58 6.08 14.58
C ILE A 916 -28.07 5.84 14.73
N ASP A 917 -27.64 4.63 15.09
CA ASP A 917 -26.21 4.32 15.24
C ASP A 917 -25.47 4.45 13.92
N GLY A 918 -26.07 3.96 12.83
CA GLY A 918 -25.55 4.16 11.48
C GLY A 918 -25.40 5.65 11.13
N GLY A 919 -26.39 6.47 11.48
CA GLY A 919 -26.36 7.92 11.33
C GLY A 919 -25.19 8.57 12.09
N LEU A 920 -25.05 8.27 13.38
CA LEU A 920 -23.99 8.82 14.23
C LEU A 920 -22.60 8.28 13.87
N THR A 921 -22.49 7.04 13.41
CA THR A 921 -21.22 6.42 13.00
C THR A 921 -20.54 7.21 11.88
N ALA A 922 -21.29 7.67 10.89
CA ALA A 922 -20.74 8.50 9.82
C ALA A 922 -20.34 9.91 10.30
N LEU A 923 -20.99 10.44 11.34
CA LEU A 923 -20.71 11.77 11.88
C LEU A 923 -19.43 11.84 12.74
N VAL A 924 -18.98 10.72 13.32
CA VAL A 924 -17.74 10.67 14.11
C VAL A 924 -16.54 11.19 13.28
N PRO A 925 -16.16 10.57 12.15
CA PRO A 925 -15.04 11.05 11.35
C PRO A 925 -15.27 12.43 10.75
N VAL A 926 -16.53 12.79 10.42
CA VAL A 926 -16.86 14.11 9.87
C VAL A 926 -16.61 15.22 10.88
N SER A 927 -17.05 15.03 12.14
CA SER A 927 -16.84 16.02 13.20
C SER A 927 -15.36 16.26 13.51
N GLN A 928 -14.52 15.21 13.43
CA GLN A 928 -13.07 15.34 13.56
C GLN A 928 -12.43 16.01 12.33
N ALA A 929 -12.87 15.68 11.12
CA ALA A 929 -12.39 16.29 9.88
C ALA A 929 -12.72 17.79 9.77
N MET A 930 -13.74 18.25 10.50
CA MET A 930 -14.08 19.67 10.66
C MET A 930 -13.25 20.38 11.74
N TRP A 931 -12.45 19.63 12.49
CA TRP A 931 -11.64 20.09 13.62
C TRP A 931 -12.46 20.80 14.71
N TYR A 932 -13.71 20.36 14.91
CA TYR A 932 -14.63 20.98 15.87
C TYR A 932 -14.87 20.09 17.10
N GLN A 933 -14.11 20.32 18.17
CA GLN A 933 -14.11 19.49 19.38
C GLN A 933 -15.49 19.35 20.03
N GLY A 934 -16.22 20.46 20.18
CA GLY A 934 -17.55 20.42 20.79
C GLY A 934 -18.53 19.51 20.04
N PHE A 935 -18.53 19.59 18.70
CA PHE A 935 -19.40 18.75 17.86
C PHE A 935 -18.99 17.27 17.96
N TYR A 936 -17.69 16.98 17.93
CA TYR A 936 -17.18 15.63 18.13
C TYR A 936 -17.61 15.02 19.48
N ASP A 937 -17.45 15.77 20.57
CA ASP A 937 -17.82 15.31 21.91
C ASP A 937 -19.33 14.99 21.99
N ALA A 938 -20.17 15.78 21.31
CA ALA A 938 -21.60 15.53 21.24
C ALA A 938 -21.94 14.24 20.47
N VAL A 939 -21.27 13.98 19.36
CA VAL A 939 -21.45 12.74 18.57
C VAL A 939 -21.00 11.51 19.35
N VAL A 940 -19.83 11.56 19.99
CA VAL A 940 -19.28 10.44 20.78
C VAL A 940 -20.16 10.12 21.99
N GLU A 941 -20.61 11.13 22.74
CA GLU A 941 -21.51 10.92 23.87
C GLU A 941 -22.91 10.45 23.41
N GLY A 942 -23.34 10.86 22.21
CA GLY A 942 -24.52 10.34 21.54
C GLY A 942 -24.41 8.84 21.28
N LYS A 943 -23.32 8.38 20.66
CA LYS A 943 -23.05 6.94 20.46
C LYS A 943 -22.99 6.19 21.79
N ARG A 944 -22.31 6.72 22.81
CA ARG A 944 -22.28 6.09 24.15
C ARG A 944 -23.67 5.95 24.74
N SER A 945 -24.50 6.97 24.61
CA SER A 945 -25.89 6.96 25.06
C SER A 945 -26.69 5.89 24.32
N LEU A 946 -26.51 5.78 23.00
CA LEU A 946 -27.17 4.80 22.16
C LEU A 946 -26.78 3.36 22.49
N SER A 947 -25.49 3.07 22.63
CA SER A 947 -25.02 1.72 23.00
C SER A 947 -25.58 1.26 24.34
N ARG A 948 -25.80 2.17 25.30
CA ARG A 948 -26.48 1.85 26.57
C ARG A 948 -27.94 1.45 26.36
N MET A 949 -28.65 2.15 25.46
CA MET A 949 -30.04 1.84 25.12
C MET A 949 -30.14 0.48 24.39
N GLU A 950 -29.27 0.24 23.41
CA GLU A 950 -29.19 -1.04 22.68
C GLU A 950 -28.86 -2.21 23.59
N ALA A 951 -27.90 -2.05 24.52
CA ALA A 951 -27.53 -3.08 25.47
C ALA A 951 -28.72 -3.50 26.35
N TRP A 952 -29.51 -2.52 26.81
CA TRP A 952 -30.72 -2.81 27.58
C TRP A 952 -31.76 -3.55 26.74
N VAL A 953 -32.08 -3.07 25.53
CA VAL A 953 -33.06 -3.72 24.63
C VAL A 953 -32.64 -5.16 24.31
N ASN A 954 -31.38 -5.37 23.93
CA ASN A 954 -30.84 -6.70 23.62
C ASN A 954 -30.91 -7.65 24.82
N GLN A 955 -30.64 -7.16 26.02
CA GLN A 955 -30.76 -7.97 27.23
C GLN A 955 -32.20 -8.41 27.48
N GLN A 956 -33.16 -7.50 27.33
CA GLN A 956 -34.58 -7.80 27.55
C GLN A 956 -35.12 -8.82 26.52
N ILE A 957 -34.68 -8.72 25.26
CA ILE A 957 -34.95 -9.74 24.21
C ILE A 957 -34.42 -11.11 24.65
N LYS A 958 -33.14 -11.20 25.05
CA LYS A 958 -32.50 -12.46 25.47
C LYS A 958 -33.19 -13.10 26.67
N VAL A 959 -33.61 -12.30 27.65
CA VAL A 959 -34.28 -12.77 28.87
C VAL A 959 -35.68 -13.33 28.57
N ARG A 960 -36.45 -12.67 27.70
CA ARG A 960 -37.84 -13.06 27.42
C ARG A 960 -37.98 -14.13 26.35
N ALA A 961 -37.05 -14.19 25.39
CA ALA A 961 -37.16 -15.08 24.22
C ALA A 961 -37.47 -16.54 24.55
N PRO A 962 -36.81 -17.23 25.51
CA PRO A 962 -37.11 -18.63 25.79
C PRO A 962 -38.54 -18.84 26.28
N GLN A 963 -39.06 -17.95 27.13
CA GLN A 963 -40.42 -18.05 27.66
C GLN A 963 -41.46 -17.72 26.58
N THR A 964 -41.27 -16.62 25.86
CA THR A 964 -42.25 -16.15 24.87
C THR A 964 -42.31 -17.02 23.62
N LEU A 965 -41.18 -17.58 23.17
CA LEU A 965 -41.10 -18.30 21.89
C LEU A 965 -41.27 -19.82 22.01
N LEU A 966 -41.04 -20.40 23.20
CA LEU A 966 -41.12 -21.86 23.39
C LEU A 966 -42.35 -22.30 24.18
N VAL A 967 -42.84 -21.48 25.12
CA VAL A 967 -43.95 -21.87 26.01
C VAL A 967 -45.28 -21.46 25.37
N PRO A 968 -46.18 -22.42 25.06
CA PRO A 968 -47.49 -22.09 24.52
C PRO A 968 -48.29 -21.22 25.50
N ALA A 969 -48.75 -20.06 25.04
CA ALA A 969 -49.63 -19.18 25.80
C ALA A 969 -51.10 -19.50 25.50
N TRP A 970 -51.96 -19.37 26.52
CA TRP A 970 -53.40 -19.55 26.37
C TRP A 970 -53.96 -18.42 25.48
N LYS A 971 -54.51 -18.75 24.30
CA LYS A 971 -55.33 -17.81 23.52
C LYS A 971 -56.65 -17.61 24.26
N GLY A 972 -56.86 -16.43 24.84
CA GLY A 972 -58.14 -16.11 25.49
C GLY A 972 -59.32 -16.46 24.59
N VAL A 973 -60.35 -17.07 25.16
CA VAL A 973 -61.60 -17.42 24.47
C VAL A 973 -62.27 -16.11 24.05
N GLU A 974 -62.37 -15.88 22.75
CA GLU A 974 -63.35 -14.95 22.18
C GLU A 974 -64.74 -15.55 22.40
N ASP A 975 -65.69 -14.72 22.85
CA ASP A 975 -67.08 -15.08 23.11
C ASP A 975 -67.72 -15.81 21.91
N GLU A 976 -67.89 -17.13 22.01
CA GLU A 976 -68.97 -17.83 21.34
C GLU A 976 -69.90 -18.44 22.40
N GLU A 977 -71.06 -17.80 22.53
CA GLU A 977 -72.22 -18.33 23.21
C GLU A 977 -72.58 -19.73 22.70
N GLY A 978 -72.76 -20.68 23.62
CA GLY A 978 -73.71 -21.77 23.44
C GLY A 978 -73.14 -23.18 23.27
N GLY A 979 -73.32 -24.00 24.31
CA GLY A 979 -73.57 -25.44 24.10
C GLY A 979 -72.77 -26.41 24.95
N GLY A 980 -73.23 -26.63 26.18
CA GLY A 980 -73.55 -27.98 26.67
C GLY A 980 -72.44 -29.04 26.81
N ALA A 981 -72.08 -29.25 28.08
CA ALA A 981 -71.92 -30.55 28.76
C ALA A 981 -70.66 -31.42 28.51
N GLY A 982 -69.86 -31.54 29.58
CA GLY A 982 -69.65 -32.82 30.26
C GLY A 982 -68.33 -33.55 30.02
N ILE A 983 -67.34 -33.31 30.89
CA ILE A 983 -66.71 -34.22 31.89
C ILE A 983 -65.40 -33.57 32.35
#